data_AF-A0A6S7FR71-F1
#
_entry.id   AF-A0A6S7FR71-F1
#
_cell.length_a   1.000
_cell.length_b   1.000
_cell.length_c   1.000
_cell.angle_alpha   90.00
_cell.angle_beta   90.00
_cell.angle_gamma   90.00
#
_symmetry.space_group_name_H-M   'P 1'
#
loop_
_entity.id
_entity.type
_entity.pdbx_description
1 polymer ?
#
loop_
_entity_poly.entity_id
_entity_poly.type
_entity_poly.pdbx_seq_one_letter_code
_entity_poly.pdbx_strand_id
1 'polypeptide(L)'
;NTSESSCIVLAGEFNLPALDWTTFDEQIPTTAGGQLENSFCDLFDDNFLQQFILGPTHNCGNKLDLLLSNCPEIITNVETSTPEQCKFPTDHYIVEFQIKLKFKRARNVKRRIYNYKMANFEGLRSCLSNVPFENAFSDDIVQYWSNWKDLFLTAVNKFVPVKTIKDINSPQWIDGEVRQLVRKKYAALKKFRQNRSIIRKQKLRCISQNIKSLIRKKHREYLERVESSFNKNPKFFWSYHKAILHHKEQHNAVVTYKDITAKTPAEKAELFNSYFSSVFVPSKSTTDTDNNLDSFDPDTQISDITLTTEEVAACLRFYDHIIHLITPSQHGFLRNRSCITQLVQVLHSVGQCLDKNLQSDIIYLDFAKAFESVDHQILLRKLKSYGVTGRLLDWFRDYLSGRTQRVVVEGVPSSWVPVISGVPQGSILGPILFAVFINDLPEVISNGSPEAMYADDTKLFRNINSTTDGDCLQESLSNLDKWSHDNNIKFNALKCKVLSVTRKKYPVTYNYHLGSSSLLRVRKEKDLGIIVTDNLLWNSYIQMITAKANKMLGLLKRTCPLLTETKIRRSLYISLVKSKLCYGTEIWSPSNVSLKVKIERIQRRATRWILRSRIGEISYQERLQTLDMLPLCYDREIQDLVFFYKALYGYVDLDIGNYVSFVSHDRSRLTLNPSLLLQLIGWHYLMWVVWTFLIPIFIIPVIFMAIFYGVCAIKITKQLGQTCIFFEEYALDDVFGVKEVCGNELIVFCTAMSNATPYFIFCFVGTIFVVIGVVNMMLTLAANYAHIKDHRTRPKQSELSVGRKCCLVEDPEEYFTTDDEEEATEQLITLETKLKKHNEGFEVNKKGHIEHGWNYMSHSSSDEKLIIGKKY
;
A
#
# COMPACT_ATOMS: atom_id res chain seq x y z
N ASN A 1 8.68 -27.27 -4.43
CA ASN A 1 8.38 -27.40 -2.99
C ASN A 1 9.33 -26.48 -2.27
N THR A 2 8.94 -25.22 -2.12
CA THR A 2 9.48 -24.16 -1.23
C THR A 2 8.60 -22.93 -1.47
N SER A 3 7.31 -23.01 -1.11
CA SER A 3 6.41 -21.86 -0.99
C SER A 3 6.37 -21.33 0.44
N GLU A 4 6.80 -22.13 1.42
CA GLU A 4 7.21 -21.62 2.72
C GLU A 4 8.22 -20.47 2.53
N SER A 5 8.13 -19.45 3.38
CA SER A 5 9.29 -18.61 3.71
C SER A 5 10.46 -19.54 3.95
N SER A 6 11.55 -19.39 3.18
CA SER A 6 12.63 -20.38 3.10
C SER A 6 13.01 -20.86 4.49
N CYS A 7 12.62 -22.09 4.82
CA CYS A 7 12.63 -22.63 6.17
C CYS A 7 14.04 -22.58 6.73
N ILE A 8 14.31 -21.61 7.58
CA ILE A 8 15.59 -21.42 8.23
C ILE A 8 15.56 -22.24 9.51
N VAL A 9 16.56 -23.10 9.67
CA VAL A 9 16.92 -23.68 10.97
C VAL A 9 18.40 -23.38 11.14
N LEU A 10 18.73 -22.55 12.12
CA LEU A 10 20.09 -22.29 12.57
C LEU A 10 20.26 -23.02 13.90
N ALA A 11 21.35 -23.75 14.06
CA ALA A 11 21.69 -24.42 15.32
C ALA A 11 23.19 -24.29 15.55
N GLY A 12 23.58 -23.97 16.78
CA GLY A 12 24.99 -23.86 17.20
C GLY A 12 25.20 -22.81 18.30
N GLU A 13 26.47 -22.60 18.61
CA GLU A 13 26.98 -21.69 19.64
C GLU A 13 26.96 -20.22 19.14
N PHE A 14 26.26 -19.33 19.87
CA PHE A 14 26.15 -17.89 19.56
C PHE A 14 26.73 -17.04 20.69
N ASN A 15 28.06 -16.90 20.70
CA ASN A 15 28.81 -16.09 21.66
C ASN A 15 28.62 -14.58 21.42
N LEU A 16 27.43 -14.07 21.76
CA LEU A 16 27.05 -12.66 21.74
C LEU A 16 26.78 -12.19 23.18
N PRO A 17 27.83 -11.88 23.97
CA PRO A 17 27.73 -11.73 25.43
C PRO A 17 26.96 -10.49 25.90
N ALA A 18 26.60 -9.57 25.00
CA ALA A 18 25.74 -8.42 25.29
C ALA A 18 24.24 -8.69 25.01
N LEU A 19 23.87 -9.92 24.61
CA LEU A 19 22.49 -10.37 24.46
C LEU A 19 22.16 -11.42 25.54
N ASP A 20 21.16 -11.13 26.37
CA ASP A 20 20.68 -12.07 27.40
C ASP A 20 19.62 -13.02 26.84
N TRP A 21 20.03 -14.25 26.55
CA TRP A 21 19.14 -15.31 26.03
C TRP A 21 18.18 -15.91 27.09
N THR A 22 18.17 -15.40 28.32
CA THR A 22 17.23 -15.83 29.38
C THR A 22 15.95 -14.99 29.44
N THR A 23 15.96 -13.75 28.93
CA THR A 23 14.77 -12.86 28.88
C THR A 23 14.14 -12.74 27.48
N PHE A 24 14.66 -13.47 26.49
CA PHE A 24 14.37 -13.32 25.05
C PHE A 24 13.08 -14.00 24.54
N ASP A 25 12.08 -14.20 25.41
CA ASP A 25 11.01 -15.19 25.17
C ASP A 25 9.90 -14.78 24.18
N GLU A 26 9.73 -13.49 23.82
CA GLU A 26 8.76 -13.13 22.77
C GLU A 26 9.00 -11.80 22.01
N GLN A 27 9.79 -10.86 22.55
CA GLN A 27 10.18 -9.61 21.87
C GLN A 27 11.62 -9.21 22.26
N ILE A 28 12.38 -8.63 21.31
CA ILE A 28 13.77 -8.20 21.55
C ILE A 28 13.79 -6.95 22.47
N PRO A 29 14.49 -6.98 23.62
CA PRO A 29 14.75 -5.78 24.40
C PRO A 29 15.69 -4.83 23.64
N THR A 30 15.35 -3.55 23.53
CA THR A 30 16.25 -2.53 22.96
C THR A 30 17.31 -2.11 23.97
N THR A 31 18.28 -2.98 24.24
CA THR A 31 19.49 -2.69 25.02
C THR A 31 20.68 -2.37 24.11
N ALA A 32 21.61 -1.55 24.60
CA ALA A 32 22.65 -0.91 23.80
C ALA A 32 23.84 -1.85 23.50
N GLY A 33 23.61 -2.86 22.66
CA GLY A 33 24.67 -3.70 22.08
C GLY A 33 25.57 -2.95 21.08
N GLY A 34 26.64 -3.59 20.62
CA GLY A 34 27.53 -3.06 19.59
C GLY A 34 26.93 -3.14 18.19
N GLN A 35 27.70 -2.75 17.16
CA GLN A 35 27.23 -2.85 15.77
C GLN A 35 26.93 -4.29 15.34
N LEU A 36 27.59 -5.29 15.95
CA LEU A 36 27.40 -6.70 15.65
C LEU A 36 26.05 -7.20 16.17
N GLU A 37 25.74 -6.93 17.44
CA GLU A 37 24.54 -7.38 18.13
C GLU A 37 23.30 -6.70 17.55
N ASN A 38 23.35 -5.38 17.32
CA ASN A 38 22.26 -4.67 16.64
C ASN A 38 22.01 -5.23 15.22
N SER A 39 23.08 -5.53 14.47
CA SER A 39 22.95 -6.17 13.14
C SER A 39 22.40 -7.60 13.21
N PHE A 40 22.62 -8.30 14.33
CA PHE A 40 22.05 -9.63 14.57
C PHE A 40 20.55 -9.55 14.90
N CYS A 41 20.14 -8.61 15.77
CA CYS A 41 18.73 -8.34 16.07
C CYS A 41 17.95 -7.91 14.82
N ASP A 42 18.49 -6.97 14.03
CA ASP A 42 17.94 -6.58 12.73
C ASP A 42 17.71 -7.81 11.81
N LEU A 43 18.66 -8.76 11.79
CA LEU A 43 18.59 -9.98 10.97
C LEU A 43 17.57 -11.00 11.52
N PHE A 44 17.46 -11.11 12.85
CA PHE A 44 16.51 -11.97 13.55
C PHE A 44 15.07 -11.57 13.19
N ASP A 45 14.77 -10.27 13.28
CA ASP A 45 13.47 -9.67 12.95
C ASP A 45 13.16 -9.69 11.44
N ASP A 46 14.07 -9.25 10.55
CA ASP A 46 13.84 -9.25 9.08
C ASP A 46 13.60 -10.68 8.52
N ASN A 47 13.89 -11.74 9.29
CA ASN A 47 13.65 -13.15 8.93
C ASN A 47 12.59 -13.90 9.76
N PHE A 48 12.00 -13.26 10.78
CA PHE A 48 10.98 -13.82 11.69
C PHE A 48 11.46 -15.09 12.43
N LEU A 49 12.67 -15.06 12.99
CA LEU A 49 13.20 -16.18 13.78
C LEU A 49 12.55 -16.25 15.17
N GLN A 50 12.41 -17.47 15.69
CA GLN A 50 12.06 -17.80 17.07
C GLN A 50 13.14 -18.71 17.64
N GLN A 51 13.43 -18.59 18.93
CA GLN A 51 14.36 -19.45 19.67
C GLN A 51 13.59 -20.61 20.31
N PHE A 52 14.13 -21.83 20.21
CA PHE A 52 13.47 -23.05 20.67
C PHE A 52 14.11 -23.69 21.91
N ILE A 53 15.26 -23.18 22.37
CA ILE A 53 15.92 -23.68 23.58
C ILE A 53 15.37 -22.94 24.81
N LEU A 54 14.75 -23.71 25.71
CA LEU A 54 14.11 -23.17 26.93
C LEU A 54 15.11 -23.07 28.09
N GLY A 55 15.84 -24.15 28.40
CA GLY A 55 16.82 -24.20 29.49
C GLY A 55 18.19 -23.60 29.17
N PRO A 56 19.13 -23.58 30.13
CA PRO A 56 20.54 -23.30 29.88
C PRO A 56 21.18 -24.40 29.04
N THR A 57 22.31 -24.08 28.38
CA THR A 57 23.09 -25.03 27.59
C THR A 57 24.54 -25.15 28.06
N HIS A 58 24.90 -24.51 29.18
CA HIS A 58 26.24 -24.50 29.74
C HIS A 58 26.19 -24.66 31.26
N ASN A 59 27.20 -25.32 31.83
CA ASN A 59 27.31 -25.56 33.28
C ASN A 59 27.17 -24.30 34.14
N CYS A 60 27.54 -23.11 33.63
CA CYS A 60 27.41 -21.83 34.32
C CYS A 60 26.00 -21.20 34.25
N GLY A 61 24.99 -21.92 33.75
CA GLY A 61 23.60 -21.43 33.65
C GLY A 61 23.31 -20.56 32.42
N ASN A 62 24.28 -20.37 31.52
CA ASN A 62 24.10 -19.61 30.30
C ASN A 62 23.41 -20.44 29.20
N LYS A 63 22.63 -19.78 28.34
CA LYS A 63 22.03 -20.35 27.13
C LYS A 63 22.82 -19.85 25.92
N LEU A 64 23.87 -20.60 25.53
CA LEU A 64 24.82 -20.20 24.48
C LEU A 64 24.54 -20.91 23.15
N ASP A 65 24.05 -22.15 23.22
CA ASP A 65 23.67 -22.95 22.06
C ASP A 65 22.21 -22.64 21.73
N LEU A 66 21.97 -22.03 20.58
CA LEU A 66 20.64 -21.61 20.16
C LEU A 66 20.13 -22.49 19.03
N LEU A 67 18.80 -22.65 18.97
CA LEU A 67 18.08 -23.30 17.89
C LEU A 67 17.06 -22.31 17.35
N LEU A 68 17.38 -21.63 16.25
CA LEU A 68 16.58 -20.55 15.70
C LEU A 68 15.83 -21.00 14.45
N SER A 69 14.51 -20.76 14.37
CA SER A 69 13.72 -21.06 13.17
C SER A 69 12.55 -20.11 12.95
N ASN A 70 12.17 -19.92 11.68
CA ASN A 70 10.97 -19.18 11.27
C ASN A 70 9.79 -20.08 10.84
N CYS A 71 9.82 -21.36 11.23
CA CYS A 71 8.82 -22.37 10.93
C CYS A 71 8.65 -23.31 12.16
N PRO A 72 8.04 -22.87 13.28
CA PRO A 72 7.90 -23.68 14.50
C PRO A 72 7.34 -25.09 14.25
N GLU A 73 6.39 -25.21 13.32
CA GLU A 73 5.68 -26.46 13.00
C GLU A 73 6.55 -27.61 12.44
N ILE A 74 7.80 -27.33 12.05
CA ILE A 74 8.75 -28.36 11.58
C ILE A 74 9.70 -28.87 12.66
N ILE A 75 9.87 -28.17 13.77
CA ILE A 75 10.74 -28.55 14.89
C ILE A 75 9.88 -29.23 15.97
N THR A 76 10.34 -30.37 16.50
CA THR A 76 9.72 -31.04 17.66
C THR A 76 10.73 -31.80 18.50
N ASN A 77 10.35 -32.12 19.74
CA ASN A 77 11.13 -32.87 20.72
C ASN A 77 12.49 -32.20 20.96
N VAL A 78 12.45 -30.94 21.41
CA VAL A 78 13.65 -30.16 21.76
C VAL A 78 14.00 -30.41 23.21
N GLU A 79 15.15 -31.03 23.46
CA GLU A 79 15.57 -31.52 24.79
C GLU A 79 17.04 -31.16 25.05
N THR A 80 17.39 -30.95 26.33
CA THR A 80 18.75 -30.60 26.79
C THR A 80 19.23 -31.59 27.85
N SER A 81 20.27 -32.36 27.55
CA SER A 81 20.84 -33.40 28.43
C SER A 81 22.16 -32.96 29.08
N THR A 82 22.38 -33.28 30.35
CA THR A 82 23.61 -32.87 31.07
C THR A 82 24.83 -33.72 30.67
N PRO A 83 26.07 -33.22 30.82
CA PRO A 83 27.28 -33.97 30.46
C PRO A 83 27.41 -35.31 31.19
N GLU A 84 26.92 -35.35 32.44
CA GLU A 84 26.90 -36.52 33.33
C GLU A 84 26.05 -37.67 32.75
N GLN A 85 24.90 -37.34 32.16
CA GLN A 85 24.03 -38.30 31.47
C GLN A 85 24.71 -38.86 30.21
N CYS A 86 25.54 -38.05 29.56
CA CYS A 86 26.12 -38.31 28.24
C CYS A 86 27.54 -38.91 28.28
N LYS A 87 28.18 -38.94 29.46
CA LYS A 87 29.55 -39.44 29.69
C LYS A 87 30.62 -38.81 28.79
N PHE A 88 30.44 -37.53 28.43
CA PHE A 88 31.40 -36.77 27.63
C PHE A 88 32.02 -35.65 28.48
N PRO A 89 33.35 -35.44 28.43
CA PRO A 89 34.01 -34.37 29.17
C PRO A 89 33.79 -33.03 28.44
N THR A 90 32.66 -32.38 28.73
CA THR A 90 32.30 -31.05 28.23
C THR A 90 31.50 -30.30 29.29
N ASP A 91 31.56 -28.98 29.19
CA ASP A 91 30.83 -27.99 29.97
C ASP A 91 29.53 -27.51 29.29
N HIS A 92 29.26 -27.96 28.05
CA HIS A 92 28.01 -27.72 27.34
C HIS A 92 27.02 -28.90 27.49
N TYR A 93 25.73 -28.59 27.54
CA TYR A 93 24.65 -29.57 27.54
C TYR A 93 24.34 -30.01 26.10
N ILE A 94 23.99 -31.28 25.91
CA ILE A 94 23.63 -31.78 24.58
C ILE A 94 22.21 -31.35 24.22
N VAL A 95 22.09 -30.58 23.13
CA VAL A 95 20.80 -30.19 22.53
C VAL A 95 20.38 -31.24 21.49
N GLU A 96 19.28 -31.96 21.74
CA GLU A 96 18.63 -32.82 20.74
C GLU A 96 17.33 -32.18 20.21
N PHE A 97 17.04 -32.35 18.92
CA PHE A 97 15.79 -31.91 18.29
C PHE A 97 15.50 -32.65 16.98
N GLN A 98 14.23 -32.77 16.60
CA GLN A 98 13.77 -33.46 15.39
C GLN A 98 13.17 -32.50 14.36
N ILE A 99 13.48 -32.71 13.06
CA ILE A 99 12.98 -31.92 11.93
C ILE A 99 12.02 -32.74 11.04
N LYS A 100 10.77 -32.29 10.90
CA LYS A 100 9.71 -32.97 10.12
C LYS A 100 9.74 -32.63 8.61
N LEU A 101 10.51 -33.40 7.83
CA LEU A 101 10.64 -33.19 6.38
C LEU A 101 9.62 -33.98 5.53
N LYS A 102 8.77 -33.29 4.75
CA LYS A 102 7.79 -33.90 3.82
C LYS A 102 8.23 -33.81 2.35
N PHE A 103 8.52 -34.95 1.71
CA PHE A 103 8.85 -35.02 0.29
C PHE A 103 7.83 -35.83 -0.54
N LYS A 104 6.93 -35.14 -1.25
CA LYS A 104 6.23 -35.71 -2.42
C LYS A 104 6.90 -35.21 -3.71
N ARG A 105 7.23 -36.14 -4.61
CA ARG A 105 7.83 -35.85 -5.92
C ARG A 105 6.73 -35.83 -6.98
N ALA A 106 6.46 -34.65 -7.54
CA ALA A 106 5.47 -34.49 -8.61
C ALA A 106 5.76 -35.43 -9.79
N ARG A 107 4.72 -36.06 -10.34
CA ARG A 107 4.81 -36.82 -11.58
C ARG A 107 5.02 -35.85 -12.75
N ASN A 108 5.99 -36.13 -13.63
CA ASN A 108 6.22 -35.29 -14.81
C ASN A 108 5.12 -35.55 -15.84
N VAL A 109 4.18 -34.62 -15.99
CA VAL A 109 3.17 -34.66 -17.05
C VAL A 109 3.87 -34.61 -18.42
N LYS A 110 3.39 -35.41 -19.37
CA LYS A 110 3.80 -35.32 -20.79
C LYS A 110 2.73 -34.51 -21.51
N ARG A 111 3.07 -33.32 -22.02
CA ARG A 111 2.16 -32.55 -22.89
C ARG A 111 2.65 -32.58 -24.34
N ARG A 112 1.74 -32.89 -25.25
CA ARG A 112 1.93 -32.70 -26.69
C ARG A 112 1.69 -31.23 -27.01
N ILE A 113 2.61 -30.58 -27.72
CA ILE A 113 2.39 -29.22 -28.26
C ILE A 113 2.81 -29.16 -29.73
N TYR A 114 2.17 -28.27 -30.49
CA TYR A 114 2.59 -27.93 -31.85
C TYR A 114 4.00 -27.31 -31.85
N ASN A 115 4.85 -27.73 -32.79
CA ASN A 115 6.20 -27.21 -32.97
C ASN A 115 6.24 -26.20 -34.12
N TYR A 116 5.64 -25.02 -33.93
CA TYR A 116 5.57 -23.97 -34.95
C TYR A 116 6.92 -23.55 -35.57
N LYS A 117 8.06 -23.83 -34.91
CA LYS A 117 9.41 -23.66 -35.50
C LYS A 117 9.76 -24.64 -36.64
N MET A 118 8.96 -25.69 -36.83
CA MET A 118 9.06 -26.67 -37.91
C MET A 118 7.73 -26.82 -38.66
N ALA A 119 6.85 -25.81 -38.56
CA ALA A 119 5.63 -25.77 -39.35
C ALA A 119 5.97 -25.51 -40.83
N ASN A 120 5.36 -26.29 -41.72
CA ASN A 120 5.29 -25.92 -43.12
C ASN A 120 4.17 -24.86 -43.27
N PHE A 121 4.48 -23.60 -42.97
CA PHE A 121 3.52 -22.49 -43.04
C PHE A 121 3.01 -22.22 -44.46
N GLU A 122 3.75 -22.62 -45.48
CA GLU A 122 3.37 -22.48 -46.89
C GLU A 122 2.36 -23.56 -47.29
N GLY A 123 2.64 -24.82 -46.99
CA GLY A 123 1.67 -25.93 -47.10
C GLY A 123 0.43 -25.73 -46.22
N LEU A 124 0.58 -25.16 -45.02
CA LEU A 124 -0.56 -24.82 -44.15
C LEU A 124 -1.44 -23.74 -44.77
N ARG A 125 -0.86 -22.65 -45.32
CA ARG A 125 -1.62 -21.61 -46.02
C ARG A 125 -2.27 -22.15 -47.28
N SER A 126 -1.51 -22.83 -48.14
CA SER A 126 -2.03 -23.47 -49.35
C SER A 126 -3.19 -24.43 -49.05
N CYS A 127 -3.09 -25.24 -47.99
CA CYS A 127 -4.18 -26.10 -47.56
C CYS A 127 -5.39 -25.32 -47.04
N LEU A 128 -5.20 -24.29 -46.21
CA LEU A 128 -6.29 -23.47 -45.69
C LEU A 128 -6.96 -22.60 -46.77
N SER A 129 -6.24 -22.21 -47.83
CA SER A 129 -6.81 -21.51 -48.99
C SER A 129 -7.56 -22.42 -49.96
N ASN A 130 -7.34 -23.74 -49.91
CA ASN A 130 -8.06 -24.75 -50.70
C ASN A 130 -8.97 -25.62 -49.82
N VAL A 131 -9.28 -25.16 -48.60
CA VAL A 131 -10.21 -25.80 -47.69
C VAL A 131 -11.61 -25.28 -48.00
N PRO A 132 -12.60 -26.15 -48.29
CA PRO A 132 -13.99 -25.73 -48.41
C PRO A 132 -14.52 -25.41 -47.01
N PHE A 133 -14.45 -24.14 -46.60
CA PHE A 133 -15.01 -23.70 -45.32
C PHE A 133 -16.54 -23.87 -45.27
N GLU A 134 -17.20 -23.91 -46.43
CA GLU A 134 -18.59 -24.33 -46.62
C GLU A 134 -18.89 -25.67 -45.92
N ASN A 135 -17.97 -26.65 -46.01
CA ASN A 135 -18.13 -27.96 -45.36
C ASN A 135 -18.00 -27.90 -43.83
N ALA A 136 -17.74 -26.73 -43.24
CA ALA A 136 -17.86 -26.54 -41.80
C ALA A 136 -19.28 -26.13 -41.39
N PHE A 137 -20.02 -25.41 -42.25
CA PHE A 137 -21.31 -24.80 -41.92
C PHE A 137 -22.31 -25.81 -41.38
N SER A 138 -23.13 -25.35 -40.44
CA SER A 138 -24.16 -26.11 -39.74
C SER A 138 -25.09 -25.13 -39.04
N ASP A 139 -26.39 -25.44 -38.99
CA ASP A 139 -27.40 -24.57 -38.37
C ASP A 139 -27.25 -24.49 -36.85
N ASP A 140 -26.58 -25.47 -36.22
CA ASP A 140 -26.09 -25.36 -34.85
C ASP A 140 -24.71 -24.70 -34.83
N ILE A 141 -24.63 -23.53 -34.19
CA ILE A 141 -23.38 -22.77 -33.99
C ILE A 141 -22.30 -23.56 -33.21
N VAL A 142 -22.70 -24.50 -32.33
CA VAL A 142 -21.76 -25.35 -31.58
C VAL A 142 -21.16 -26.41 -32.50
N GLN A 143 -21.99 -27.06 -33.33
CA GLN A 143 -21.53 -28.00 -34.36
C GLN A 143 -20.72 -27.29 -35.45
N TYR A 144 -21.12 -26.11 -35.94
CA TYR A 144 -20.33 -25.30 -36.88
C TYR A 144 -18.95 -24.97 -36.31
N TRP A 145 -18.89 -24.46 -35.06
CA TRP A 145 -17.62 -24.20 -34.40
C TRP A 145 -16.77 -25.48 -34.25
N SER A 146 -17.38 -26.63 -33.93
CA SER A 146 -16.60 -27.87 -33.84
C SER A 146 -16.09 -28.33 -35.21
N ASN A 147 -16.92 -28.30 -36.25
CA ASN A 147 -16.56 -28.63 -37.63
C ASN A 147 -15.40 -27.75 -38.09
N TRP A 148 -15.54 -26.42 -38.00
CA TRP A 148 -14.50 -25.45 -38.37
C TRP A 148 -13.21 -25.70 -37.59
N LYS A 149 -13.33 -25.88 -36.27
CA LYS A 149 -12.19 -26.11 -35.37
C LYS A 149 -11.47 -27.41 -35.72
N ASP A 150 -12.19 -28.48 -36.01
CA ASP A 150 -11.59 -29.80 -36.25
C ASP A 150 -11.01 -29.90 -37.67
N LEU A 151 -11.60 -29.20 -38.65
CA LEU A 151 -11.06 -28.98 -39.98
C LEU A 151 -9.78 -28.11 -39.95
N PHE A 152 -9.80 -26.98 -39.22
CA PHE A 152 -8.61 -26.13 -38.99
C PHE A 152 -7.52 -26.90 -38.24
N LEU A 153 -7.85 -27.59 -37.15
CA LEU A 153 -6.91 -28.42 -36.40
C LEU A 153 -6.41 -29.61 -37.22
N THR A 154 -7.16 -30.12 -38.19
CA THR A 154 -6.68 -31.15 -39.13
C THR A 154 -5.60 -30.58 -40.06
N ALA A 155 -5.81 -29.39 -40.62
CA ALA A 155 -4.76 -28.69 -41.38
C ALA A 155 -3.52 -28.40 -40.50
N VAL A 156 -3.71 -27.90 -39.29
CA VAL A 156 -2.61 -27.66 -38.34
C VAL A 156 -1.89 -28.96 -37.96
N ASN A 157 -2.58 -30.08 -37.71
CA ASN A 157 -1.93 -31.37 -37.44
C ASN A 157 -1.15 -31.90 -38.66
N LYS A 158 -1.64 -31.66 -39.88
CA LYS A 158 -1.00 -32.09 -41.13
C LYS A 158 0.29 -31.32 -41.43
N PHE A 159 0.36 -30.03 -41.10
CA PHE A 159 1.49 -29.16 -41.46
C PHE A 159 2.33 -28.63 -40.28
N VAL A 160 1.92 -28.84 -39.03
CA VAL A 160 2.65 -28.42 -37.82
C VAL A 160 3.03 -29.64 -36.95
N PRO A 161 4.28 -30.15 -37.02
CA PRO A 161 4.70 -31.32 -36.28
C PRO A 161 4.47 -31.20 -34.76
N VAL A 162 3.85 -32.21 -34.15
CA VAL A 162 3.57 -32.23 -32.71
C VAL A 162 4.77 -32.80 -31.94
N LYS A 163 5.34 -32.03 -31.01
CA LYS A 163 6.41 -32.48 -30.10
C LYS A 163 5.88 -32.79 -28.70
N THR A 164 6.28 -33.93 -28.16
CA THR A 164 5.97 -34.31 -26.77
C THR A 164 6.98 -33.69 -25.82
N ILE A 165 6.58 -32.61 -25.15
CA ILE A 165 7.34 -32.01 -24.05
C ILE A 165 6.98 -32.77 -22.76
N LYS A 166 7.99 -33.40 -22.15
CA LYS A 166 7.92 -33.77 -20.73
C LYS A 166 8.02 -32.47 -19.96
N ASP A 167 7.05 -32.12 -19.10
CA ASP A 167 7.21 -30.92 -18.28
C ASP A 167 8.44 -31.09 -17.38
N ILE A 168 9.39 -30.19 -17.60
CA ILE A 168 10.73 -30.31 -17.03
C ILE A 168 10.68 -29.70 -15.63
N ASN A 169 10.26 -30.51 -14.65
CA ASN A 169 10.36 -30.22 -13.20
C ASN A 169 11.82 -30.06 -12.71
N SER A 170 12.78 -29.96 -13.62
CA SER A 170 14.19 -29.63 -13.38
C SER A 170 14.47 -28.26 -14.01
N PRO A 171 15.05 -27.30 -13.28
CA PRO A 171 15.32 -25.96 -13.80
C PRO A 171 16.10 -25.94 -15.12
N GLN A 172 15.88 -24.90 -15.95
CA GLN A 172 16.42 -24.82 -17.32
C GLN A 172 17.96 -24.85 -17.37
N TRP A 173 18.65 -24.39 -16.33
CA TRP A 173 20.10 -24.46 -16.20
C TRP A 173 20.66 -25.86 -15.88
N ILE A 174 19.81 -26.86 -15.65
CA ILE A 174 20.22 -28.27 -15.46
C ILE A 174 20.21 -28.97 -16.84
N ASP A 175 21.24 -28.66 -17.61
CA ASP A 175 21.48 -29.17 -18.96
C ASP A 175 21.95 -30.64 -19.01
N GLY A 176 22.36 -31.11 -20.19
CA GLY A 176 22.89 -32.46 -20.37
C GLY A 176 24.20 -32.73 -19.62
N GLU A 177 25.05 -31.72 -19.46
CA GLU A 177 26.37 -31.79 -18.82
C GLU A 177 26.22 -31.99 -17.31
N VAL A 178 25.39 -31.16 -16.66
CA VAL A 178 25.03 -31.31 -15.24
C VAL A 178 24.41 -32.69 -14.99
N ARG A 179 23.49 -33.13 -15.87
CA ARG A 179 22.87 -34.47 -15.79
C ARG A 179 23.90 -35.59 -15.94
N GLN A 180 24.92 -35.45 -16.79
CA GLN A 180 25.98 -36.44 -16.97
C GLN A 180 26.88 -36.53 -15.73
N LEU A 181 27.28 -35.40 -15.14
CA LEU A 181 28.04 -35.39 -13.88
C LEU A 181 27.23 -35.98 -12.72
N VAL A 182 25.94 -35.67 -12.60
CA VAL A 182 25.06 -36.27 -11.58
C VAL A 182 24.99 -37.80 -11.73
N ARG A 183 24.90 -38.34 -12.95
CA ARG A 183 25.01 -39.80 -13.19
C ARG A 183 26.37 -40.34 -12.73
N LYS A 184 27.48 -39.66 -13.07
CA LYS A 184 28.84 -40.01 -12.60
C LYS A 184 28.94 -40.01 -11.07
N LYS A 185 28.27 -39.09 -10.36
CA LYS A 185 28.18 -39.08 -8.88
C LYS A 185 27.43 -40.30 -8.33
N TYR A 186 26.28 -40.66 -8.90
CA TYR A 186 25.54 -41.86 -8.45
C TYR A 186 26.35 -43.15 -8.68
N ALA A 187 27.06 -43.26 -9.81
CA ALA A 187 27.96 -44.39 -10.07
C ALA A 187 29.13 -44.45 -9.07
N ALA A 188 29.75 -43.31 -8.77
CA ALA A 188 30.80 -43.21 -7.74
C ALA A 188 30.27 -43.55 -6.34
N LEU A 189 29.05 -43.10 -5.99
CA LEU A 189 28.40 -43.41 -4.72
C LEU A 189 28.08 -44.91 -4.60
N LYS A 190 27.61 -45.58 -5.67
CA LYS A 190 27.43 -47.05 -5.67
C LYS A 190 28.76 -47.75 -5.39
N LYS A 191 29.84 -47.37 -6.10
CA LYS A 191 31.18 -47.95 -5.90
C LYS A 191 31.77 -47.65 -4.51
N PHE A 192 31.46 -46.51 -3.89
CA PHE A 192 31.88 -46.18 -2.51
C PHE A 192 31.06 -46.93 -1.45
N ARG A 193 29.75 -47.16 -1.68
CA ARG A 193 28.92 -47.99 -0.80
C ARG A 193 29.37 -49.46 -0.80
N GLN A 194 29.81 -49.98 -1.95
CA GLN A 194 30.34 -51.34 -2.10
C GLN A 194 31.75 -51.53 -1.49
N ASN A 195 32.56 -50.47 -1.43
CA ASN A 195 33.89 -50.50 -0.81
C ASN A 195 34.25 -49.07 -0.38
N ARG A 196 34.42 -48.86 0.93
CA ARG A 196 34.51 -47.54 1.58
C ARG A 196 35.91 -46.90 1.53
N SER A 197 36.79 -47.28 0.59
CA SER A 197 38.18 -46.80 0.55
C SER A 197 38.32 -45.28 0.42
N ILE A 198 39.43 -44.74 0.96
CA ILE A 198 39.75 -43.30 0.96
C ILE A 198 39.78 -42.73 -0.47
N ILE A 199 40.37 -43.45 -1.43
CA ILE A 199 40.42 -43.05 -2.85
C ILE A 199 39.00 -42.91 -3.43
N ARG A 200 38.07 -43.83 -3.08
CA ARG A 200 36.66 -43.75 -3.50
C ARG A 200 35.92 -42.58 -2.81
N LYS A 201 36.23 -42.30 -1.52
CA LYS A 201 35.73 -41.14 -0.76
C LYS A 201 36.19 -39.80 -1.38
N GLN A 202 37.47 -39.69 -1.74
CA GLN A 202 38.06 -38.53 -2.44
C GLN A 202 37.42 -38.34 -3.83
N LYS A 203 37.32 -39.38 -4.65
CA LYS A 203 36.70 -39.31 -5.99
C LYS A 203 35.22 -38.89 -5.92
N LEU A 204 34.48 -39.33 -4.90
CA LEU A 204 33.11 -38.89 -4.65
C LEU A 204 33.01 -37.42 -4.18
N ARG A 205 33.96 -36.93 -3.37
CA ARG A 205 34.09 -35.52 -2.98
C ARG A 205 34.36 -34.64 -4.20
N CYS A 206 35.38 -34.96 -4.99
CA CYS A 206 35.75 -34.24 -6.22
C CYS A 206 34.57 -34.11 -7.20
N ILE A 207 33.91 -35.22 -7.56
CA ILE A 207 32.74 -35.18 -8.46
C ILE A 207 31.60 -34.32 -7.85
N SER A 208 31.43 -34.34 -6.52
CA SER A 208 30.42 -33.50 -5.85
C SER A 208 30.78 -32.00 -5.84
N GLN A 209 32.07 -31.64 -5.76
CA GLN A 209 32.56 -30.26 -5.89
C GLN A 209 32.37 -29.77 -7.34
N ASN A 210 32.73 -30.59 -8.33
CA ASN A 210 32.57 -30.25 -9.74
C ASN A 210 31.10 -30.03 -10.12
N ILE A 211 30.17 -30.83 -9.56
CA ILE A 211 28.72 -30.59 -9.71
C ILE A 211 28.29 -29.26 -9.07
N LYS A 212 28.74 -28.95 -7.84
CA LYS A 212 28.43 -27.66 -7.20
C LYS A 212 28.96 -26.48 -8.04
N SER A 213 30.16 -26.60 -8.61
CA SER A 213 30.77 -25.58 -9.47
C SER A 213 29.99 -25.40 -10.78
N LEU A 214 29.72 -26.48 -11.52
CA LEU A 214 29.01 -26.41 -12.79
C LEU A 214 27.58 -25.89 -12.63
N ILE A 215 26.84 -26.32 -11.60
CA ILE A 215 25.49 -25.80 -11.34
C ILE A 215 25.51 -24.29 -11.09
N ARG A 216 26.50 -23.78 -10.33
CA ARG A 216 26.67 -22.33 -10.10
C ARG A 216 26.96 -21.59 -11.42
N LYS A 217 27.87 -22.12 -12.26
CA LYS A 217 28.19 -21.56 -13.58
C LYS A 217 26.95 -21.51 -14.49
N LYS A 218 26.29 -22.64 -14.71
CA LYS A 218 25.10 -22.75 -15.60
C LYS A 218 23.92 -21.91 -15.09
N HIS A 219 23.76 -21.76 -13.78
CA HIS A 219 22.74 -20.88 -13.19
C HIS A 219 23.04 -19.40 -13.46
N ARG A 220 24.31 -18.98 -13.35
CA ARG A 220 24.74 -17.62 -13.69
C ARG A 220 24.53 -17.33 -15.18
N GLU A 221 25.00 -18.21 -16.07
CA GLU A 221 24.78 -18.11 -17.52
C GLU A 221 23.28 -18.07 -17.89
N TYR A 222 22.41 -18.68 -17.09
CA TYR A 222 20.95 -18.59 -17.27
C TYR A 222 20.41 -17.24 -16.82
N LEU A 223 20.86 -16.72 -15.68
CA LEU A 223 20.47 -15.40 -15.16
C LEU A 223 20.94 -14.25 -16.06
N GLU A 224 22.18 -14.30 -16.56
CA GLU A 224 22.72 -13.34 -17.52
C GLU A 224 21.87 -13.27 -18.81
N ARG A 225 21.27 -14.39 -19.23
CA ARG A 225 20.29 -14.46 -20.34
C ARG A 225 18.89 -13.99 -19.96
N VAL A 226 18.49 -14.05 -18.70
CA VAL A 226 17.25 -13.44 -18.20
C VAL A 226 17.41 -11.92 -18.14
N GLU A 227 18.52 -11.43 -17.59
CA GLU A 227 18.85 -10.00 -17.51
C GLU A 227 18.95 -9.36 -18.89
N SER A 228 19.79 -9.90 -19.78
CA SER A 228 19.90 -9.41 -21.17
C SER A 228 18.62 -9.56 -22.01
N SER A 229 17.62 -10.34 -21.54
CA SER A 229 16.30 -10.38 -22.14
C SER A 229 15.40 -9.20 -21.75
N PHE A 230 15.71 -8.45 -20.70
CA PHE A 230 14.84 -7.39 -20.16
C PHE A 230 14.38 -6.40 -21.25
N ASN A 231 15.33 -5.92 -22.07
CA ASN A 231 15.04 -4.98 -23.16
C ASN A 231 14.54 -5.65 -24.45
N LYS A 232 14.80 -6.94 -24.68
CA LYS A 232 14.52 -7.65 -25.95
C LYS A 232 13.28 -8.52 -25.93
N ASN A 233 12.90 -9.03 -24.74
CA ASN A 233 11.72 -9.84 -24.50
C ASN A 233 11.30 -9.70 -23.02
N PRO A 234 10.65 -8.59 -22.63
CA PRO A 234 10.18 -8.37 -21.26
C PRO A 234 9.28 -9.51 -20.74
N LYS A 235 8.54 -10.19 -21.63
CA LYS A 235 7.67 -11.32 -21.25
C LYS A 235 8.46 -12.51 -20.70
N PHE A 236 9.68 -12.79 -21.20
CA PHE A 236 10.53 -13.85 -20.64
C PHE A 236 11.07 -13.47 -19.25
N PHE A 237 11.62 -12.26 -19.12
CA PHE A 237 12.08 -11.70 -17.85
C PHE A 237 10.98 -11.74 -16.77
N TRP A 238 9.81 -11.15 -17.05
CA TRP A 238 8.71 -11.10 -16.11
C TRP A 238 8.10 -12.48 -15.84
N SER A 239 8.15 -13.43 -16.79
CA SER A 239 7.75 -14.82 -16.54
C SER A 239 8.68 -15.52 -15.56
N TYR A 240 9.99 -15.30 -15.62
CA TYR A 240 10.94 -15.87 -14.66
C TYR A 240 10.71 -15.29 -13.26
N HIS A 241 10.66 -13.97 -13.13
CA HIS A 241 10.42 -13.34 -11.82
C HIS A 241 9.03 -13.66 -11.26
N LYS A 242 7.97 -13.72 -12.08
CA LYS A 242 6.64 -14.18 -11.60
C LYS A 242 6.66 -15.64 -11.12
N ALA A 243 7.40 -16.54 -11.74
CA ALA A 243 7.52 -17.93 -11.28
C ALA A 243 8.30 -18.08 -9.96
N ILE A 244 9.11 -17.08 -9.59
CA ILE A 244 9.81 -16.96 -8.30
C ILE A 244 8.90 -16.33 -7.24
N LEU A 245 8.25 -15.21 -7.57
CA LEU A 245 7.37 -14.46 -6.67
C LEU A 245 6.08 -15.24 -6.33
N HIS A 246 5.58 -16.01 -7.30
CA HIS A 246 4.48 -16.94 -7.15
C HIS A 246 5.00 -18.37 -7.29
N HIS A 247 5.67 -18.88 -6.25
CA HIS A 247 5.87 -20.32 -6.13
C HIS A 247 4.48 -20.97 -6.09
N LYS A 248 4.09 -21.68 -7.16
CA LYS A 248 2.83 -22.44 -7.16
C LYS A 248 2.85 -23.45 -6.02
N GLU A 249 2.00 -23.24 -5.03
CA GLU A 249 1.64 -24.31 -4.12
C GLU A 249 1.14 -25.49 -4.96
N GLN A 250 1.79 -26.65 -4.81
CA GLN A 250 1.27 -27.87 -5.40
C GLN A 250 0.12 -28.33 -4.51
N HIS A 251 -1.09 -27.86 -4.81
CA HIS A 251 -2.35 -28.15 -4.10
C HIS A 251 -2.76 -29.63 -4.20
N ASN A 252 -1.91 -30.48 -3.61
CA ASN A 252 -2.25 -31.77 -3.02
C ASN A 252 -3.15 -31.61 -1.78
N ALA A 253 -3.62 -30.40 -1.50
CA ALA A 253 -4.76 -30.14 -0.63
C ALA A 253 -5.92 -31.06 -1.03
N VAL A 254 -6.61 -31.58 -0.02
CA VAL A 254 -7.94 -32.16 -0.20
C VAL A 254 -8.89 -30.98 -0.36
N VAL A 255 -9.74 -31.01 -1.39
CA VAL A 255 -10.79 -30.00 -1.56
C VAL A 255 -12.06 -30.56 -0.94
N THR A 256 -12.74 -29.78 -0.10
CA THR A 256 -13.98 -30.21 0.57
C THR A 256 -15.11 -29.26 0.21
N TYR A 257 -16.28 -29.81 -0.13
CA TYR A 257 -17.52 -29.05 -0.31
C TYR A 257 -18.70 -29.97 -0.01
N LYS A 258 -19.64 -29.54 0.85
CA LYS A 258 -20.76 -30.35 1.37
C LYS A 258 -20.27 -31.74 1.85
N ASP A 259 -19.23 -31.73 2.68
CA ASP A 259 -18.56 -32.89 3.29
C ASP A 259 -17.90 -33.92 2.34
N ILE A 260 -18.13 -33.81 1.02
CA ILE A 260 -17.43 -34.58 -0.01
C ILE A 260 -15.98 -34.09 -0.10
N THR A 261 -15.02 -35.02 0.01
CA THR A 261 -13.57 -34.73 -0.01
C THR A 261 -12.88 -35.24 -1.29
N ALA A 262 -12.51 -34.32 -2.18
CA ALA A 262 -11.81 -34.59 -3.43
C ALA A 262 -10.28 -34.59 -3.28
N LYS A 263 -9.64 -35.67 -3.72
CA LYS A 263 -8.19 -35.92 -3.62
C LYS A 263 -7.54 -36.00 -5.00
N THR A 264 -8.15 -36.67 -5.99
CA THR A 264 -7.63 -36.72 -7.37
C THR A 264 -8.04 -35.49 -8.19
N PRO A 265 -7.35 -35.17 -9.31
CA PRO A 265 -7.74 -34.07 -10.19
C PRO A 265 -9.14 -34.21 -10.79
N ALA A 266 -9.60 -35.44 -11.06
CA ALA A 266 -10.95 -35.70 -11.57
C ALA A 266 -12.02 -35.34 -10.53
N GLU A 267 -11.90 -35.90 -9.31
CA GLU A 267 -12.78 -35.55 -8.18
C GLU A 267 -12.79 -34.04 -7.91
N LYS A 268 -11.63 -33.38 -8.00
CA LYS A 268 -11.51 -31.94 -7.77
C LYS A 268 -12.20 -31.13 -8.87
N ALA A 269 -12.03 -31.51 -10.13
CA ALA A 269 -12.71 -30.86 -11.24
C ALA A 269 -14.23 -30.97 -11.07
N GLU A 270 -14.74 -32.17 -10.76
CA GLU A 270 -16.17 -32.41 -10.57
C GLU A 270 -16.74 -31.70 -9.34
N LEU A 271 -16.02 -31.70 -8.21
CA LEU A 271 -16.43 -31.02 -6.99
C LEU A 271 -16.44 -29.50 -7.15
N PHE A 272 -15.48 -28.92 -7.89
CA PHE A 272 -15.53 -27.51 -8.28
C PHE A 272 -16.67 -27.24 -9.27
N ASN A 273 -16.93 -28.14 -10.23
CA ASN A 273 -18.01 -27.96 -11.19
C ASN A 273 -19.38 -27.93 -10.50
N SER A 274 -19.60 -28.85 -9.54
CA SER A 274 -20.77 -28.87 -8.65
C SER A 274 -20.86 -27.62 -7.78
N TYR A 275 -19.73 -27.10 -7.26
CA TYR A 275 -19.72 -25.83 -6.54
C TYR A 275 -20.14 -24.66 -7.44
N PHE A 276 -19.58 -24.52 -8.64
CA PHE A 276 -19.90 -23.42 -9.56
C PHE A 276 -21.30 -23.53 -10.16
N SER A 277 -21.81 -24.74 -10.45
CA SER A 277 -23.20 -24.90 -10.90
C SER A 277 -24.21 -24.64 -9.79
N SER A 278 -23.87 -24.92 -8.52
CA SER A 278 -24.71 -24.57 -7.36
C SER A 278 -24.83 -23.06 -7.08
N VAL A 279 -24.18 -22.22 -7.89
CA VAL A 279 -24.33 -20.77 -7.89
C VAL A 279 -25.51 -20.32 -8.74
N PHE A 280 -25.76 -21.00 -9.85
CA PHE A 280 -26.66 -20.49 -10.86
C PHE A 280 -28.10 -20.47 -10.37
N VAL A 281 -28.78 -19.37 -10.64
CA VAL A 281 -30.15 -19.11 -10.20
C VAL A 281 -31.09 -19.57 -11.31
N PRO A 282 -31.95 -20.59 -11.08
CA PRO A 282 -33.02 -20.92 -12.01
C PRO A 282 -33.98 -19.73 -12.08
N SER A 283 -34.29 -19.26 -13.30
CA SER A 283 -35.26 -18.16 -13.44
C SER A 283 -36.64 -18.60 -12.95
N LYS A 284 -37.35 -17.70 -12.27
CA LYS A 284 -38.66 -17.98 -11.66
C LYS A 284 -39.81 -17.99 -12.68
N SER A 285 -39.56 -17.59 -13.93
CA SER A 285 -40.58 -17.50 -14.98
C SER A 285 -40.92 -18.86 -15.59
N THR A 286 -41.79 -19.61 -14.93
CA THR A 286 -42.85 -20.33 -15.66
C THR A 286 -43.86 -19.30 -16.17
N THR A 287 -44.37 -19.49 -17.39
CA THR A 287 -45.12 -18.51 -18.20
C THR A 287 -44.35 -17.20 -18.49
N ASP A 288 -43.78 -17.13 -19.69
CA ASP A 288 -44.20 -16.12 -20.66
C ASP A 288 -44.47 -16.85 -21.97
N THR A 289 -45.75 -17.00 -22.33
CA THR A 289 -46.20 -17.61 -23.59
C THR A 289 -46.42 -16.56 -24.69
N ASP A 290 -45.72 -15.43 -24.60
CA ASP A 290 -45.61 -14.41 -25.66
C ASP A 290 -44.69 -14.89 -26.80
N ASN A 291 -45.01 -16.09 -27.31
CA ASN A 291 -44.61 -16.55 -28.64
C ASN A 291 -45.41 -15.83 -29.74
N ASN A 292 -45.62 -14.51 -29.58
CA ASN A 292 -45.87 -13.63 -30.71
C ASN A 292 -44.57 -13.47 -31.49
N LEU A 293 -44.20 -14.57 -32.15
CA LEU A 293 -43.36 -14.55 -33.33
C LEU A 293 -44.09 -13.70 -34.37
N ASP A 294 -43.65 -12.47 -34.58
CA ASP A 294 -43.67 -11.92 -35.93
C ASP A 294 -43.03 -12.99 -36.82
N SER A 295 -43.79 -13.46 -37.82
CA SER A 295 -43.56 -14.77 -38.43
C SER A 295 -42.14 -14.89 -38.99
N PHE A 296 -41.36 -15.79 -38.40
CA PHE A 296 -40.04 -16.16 -38.89
C PHE A 296 -40.21 -16.75 -40.30
N ASP A 297 -39.81 -16.00 -41.32
CA ASP A 297 -39.91 -16.43 -42.72
C ASP A 297 -38.94 -17.61 -42.95
N PRO A 298 -39.43 -18.83 -43.24
CA PRO A 298 -38.58 -20.02 -43.36
C PRO A 298 -37.55 -19.93 -44.49
N ASP A 299 -37.77 -19.07 -45.49
CA ASP A 299 -36.86 -18.85 -46.61
C ASP A 299 -35.72 -17.86 -46.26
N THR A 300 -35.65 -17.36 -45.01
CA THR A 300 -34.54 -16.54 -44.51
C THR A 300 -33.28 -17.38 -44.30
N GLN A 301 -32.58 -17.70 -45.39
CA GLN A 301 -31.24 -18.29 -45.33
C GLN A 301 -30.29 -17.40 -44.52
N ILE A 302 -29.53 -18.01 -43.61
CA ILE A 302 -28.40 -17.33 -42.95
C ILE A 302 -27.29 -17.15 -43.98
N SER A 303 -27.35 -16.06 -44.72
CA SER A 303 -26.23 -15.56 -45.53
C SER A 303 -25.00 -15.36 -44.64
N ASP A 304 -23.81 -15.66 -45.16
CA ASP A 304 -22.51 -15.67 -44.48
C ASP A 304 -22.40 -14.78 -43.22
N ILE A 305 -21.98 -15.38 -42.10
CA ILE A 305 -21.62 -14.63 -40.88
C ILE A 305 -20.30 -13.87 -41.10
N THR A 306 -20.38 -12.80 -41.89
CA THR A 306 -19.33 -11.82 -42.07
C THR A 306 -19.31 -10.90 -40.85
N LEU A 307 -18.31 -11.06 -39.97
CA LEU A 307 -18.03 -10.11 -38.89
C LEU A 307 -17.60 -8.76 -39.49
N THR A 308 -18.55 -7.88 -39.76
CA THR A 308 -18.27 -6.61 -40.47
C THR A 308 -17.75 -5.53 -39.53
N THR A 309 -17.15 -4.49 -40.10
CA THR A 309 -16.78 -3.27 -39.38
C THR A 309 -17.99 -2.61 -38.69
N GLU A 310 -19.19 -2.79 -39.24
CA GLU A 310 -20.43 -2.19 -38.76
C GLU A 310 -21.01 -2.92 -37.54
N GLU A 311 -20.72 -4.22 -37.39
CA GLU A 311 -21.03 -5.02 -36.20
C GLU A 311 -20.05 -4.76 -35.05
N VAL A 312 -18.75 -4.68 -35.34
CA VAL A 312 -17.75 -4.23 -34.36
C VAL A 312 -18.06 -2.80 -33.91
N ALA A 313 -18.45 -1.94 -34.85
CA ALA A 313 -18.97 -0.62 -34.54
C ALA A 313 -20.36 -0.65 -33.86
N ALA A 314 -21.17 -1.71 -33.99
CA ALA A 314 -22.41 -1.86 -33.23
C ALA A 314 -22.13 -2.15 -31.76
N CYS A 315 -21.14 -3.01 -31.47
CA CYS A 315 -20.65 -3.23 -30.10
C CYS A 315 -20.07 -1.95 -29.47
N LEU A 316 -19.39 -1.11 -30.27
CA LEU A 316 -18.89 0.20 -29.81
C LEU A 316 -20.03 1.20 -29.61
N ARG A 317 -20.97 1.32 -30.56
CA ARG A 317 -22.19 2.16 -30.43
C ARG A 317 -23.05 1.74 -29.24
N PHE A 318 -23.14 0.44 -28.93
CA PHE A 318 -23.82 -0.06 -27.73
C PHE A 318 -23.15 0.47 -26.45
N TYR A 319 -21.81 0.45 -26.36
CA TYR A 319 -21.10 1.03 -25.22
C TYR A 319 -21.32 2.53 -25.12
N ASP A 320 -21.17 3.28 -26.21
CA ASP A 320 -21.37 4.74 -26.20
C ASP A 320 -22.83 5.16 -25.96
N HIS A 321 -23.83 4.36 -26.36
CA HIS A 321 -25.23 4.58 -26.00
C HIS A 321 -25.49 4.30 -24.51
N ILE A 322 -25.12 3.11 -24.03
CA ILE A 322 -25.39 2.68 -22.66
C ILE A 322 -24.63 3.52 -21.63
N ILE A 323 -23.39 3.96 -21.90
CA ILE A 323 -22.57 4.64 -20.89
C ILE A 323 -23.20 5.96 -20.40
N HIS A 324 -24.01 6.62 -21.22
CA HIS A 324 -24.75 7.83 -20.84
C HIS A 324 -26.07 7.55 -20.10
N LEU A 325 -26.47 6.28 -20.02
CA LEU A 325 -27.62 5.78 -19.25
C LEU A 325 -27.20 5.09 -17.94
N ILE A 326 -25.89 4.87 -17.72
CA ILE A 326 -25.40 4.31 -16.45
C ILE A 326 -25.45 5.38 -15.34
N THR A 327 -25.90 4.97 -14.16
CA THR A 327 -26.03 5.84 -12.98
C THR A 327 -24.74 6.58 -12.63
N PRO A 328 -24.80 7.91 -12.33
CA PRO A 328 -23.65 8.68 -11.86
C PRO A 328 -23.00 8.18 -10.57
N SER A 329 -23.59 7.21 -9.87
CA SER A 329 -23.04 6.61 -8.65
C SER A 329 -22.15 5.39 -8.90
N GLN A 330 -22.08 4.89 -10.15
CA GLN A 330 -21.21 3.78 -10.57
C GLN A 330 -19.84 4.29 -11.03
N HIS A 331 -18.76 3.64 -10.60
CA HIS A 331 -17.38 3.97 -11.01
C HIS A 331 -16.58 2.76 -11.54
N GLY A 332 -17.12 1.54 -11.43
CA GLY A 332 -16.52 0.34 -12.01
C GLY A 332 -16.84 0.23 -13.51
N PHE A 333 -15.85 -0.20 -14.30
CA PHE A 333 -15.96 -0.47 -15.75
C PHE A 333 -16.29 0.72 -16.67
N LEU A 334 -16.47 1.92 -16.13
CA LEU A 334 -16.71 3.15 -16.89
C LEU A 334 -15.39 3.89 -17.23
N ARG A 335 -15.35 4.59 -18.36
CA ARG A 335 -14.23 5.46 -18.73
C ARG A 335 -14.09 6.64 -17.74
N ASN A 336 -12.87 7.14 -17.57
CA ASN A 336 -12.50 8.27 -16.70
C ASN A 336 -12.83 8.13 -15.19
N ARG A 337 -13.44 7.01 -14.76
CA ARG A 337 -13.74 6.68 -13.36
C ARG A 337 -12.79 5.61 -12.81
N SER A 338 -12.66 5.55 -11.49
CA SER A 338 -11.69 4.68 -10.81
C SER A 338 -12.08 4.40 -9.35
N CYS A 339 -11.33 3.53 -8.69
CA CYS A 339 -11.42 3.38 -7.23
C CYS A 339 -11.22 4.72 -6.50
N ILE A 340 -10.29 5.55 -6.98
CA ILE A 340 -9.90 6.78 -6.29
C ILE A 340 -10.98 7.85 -6.41
N THR A 341 -11.62 8.02 -7.57
CA THR A 341 -12.74 8.96 -7.73
C THR A 341 -13.88 8.68 -6.77
N GLN A 342 -14.22 7.40 -6.59
CA GLN A 342 -15.32 7.01 -5.72
C GLN A 342 -14.94 7.14 -4.23
N LEU A 343 -13.71 6.77 -3.86
CA LEU A 343 -13.19 6.99 -2.51
C LEU A 343 -13.12 8.49 -2.16
N VAL A 344 -12.76 9.37 -3.11
CA VAL A 344 -12.80 10.83 -2.91
C VAL A 344 -14.22 11.29 -2.60
N GLN A 345 -15.22 10.89 -3.39
CA GLN A 345 -16.63 11.25 -3.16
C GLN A 345 -17.10 10.85 -1.75
N VAL A 346 -16.94 9.57 -1.38
CA VAL A 346 -17.42 9.04 -0.09
C VAL A 346 -16.65 9.67 1.09
N LEU A 347 -15.32 9.64 1.04
CA LEU A 347 -14.49 10.03 2.17
C LEU A 347 -14.39 11.55 2.34
N HIS A 348 -14.63 12.34 1.30
CA HIS A 348 -14.80 13.79 1.43
C HIS A 348 -16.07 14.13 2.23
N SER A 349 -17.22 13.57 1.87
CA SER A 349 -18.48 13.79 2.61
C SER A 349 -18.38 13.32 4.06
N VAL A 350 -17.82 12.14 4.31
CA VAL A 350 -17.60 11.61 5.67
C VAL A 350 -16.59 12.48 6.44
N GLY A 351 -15.50 12.92 5.79
CA GLY A 351 -14.50 13.82 6.38
C GLY A 351 -15.08 15.17 6.80
N GLN A 352 -15.86 15.83 5.94
CA GLN A 352 -16.58 17.06 6.28
C GLN A 352 -17.47 16.90 7.52
N CYS A 353 -18.06 15.72 7.72
CA CYS A 353 -18.94 15.45 8.85
C CYS A 353 -18.13 15.13 10.12
N LEU A 354 -17.00 14.45 9.98
CA LEU A 354 -16.03 14.25 11.06
C LEU A 354 -15.46 15.59 11.58
N ASP A 355 -15.20 16.55 10.70
CA ASP A 355 -14.73 17.91 11.04
C ASP A 355 -15.79 18.79 11.69
N LYS A 356 -17.07 18.53 11.40
CA LYS A 356 -18.22 19.07 12.17
C LYS A 356 -18.47 18.31 13.49
N ASN A 357 -17.59 17.38 13.87
CA ASN A 357 -17.71 16.47 15.02
C ASN A 357 -19.01 15.64 15.05
N LEU A 358 -19.53 15.30 13.85
CA LEU A 358 -20.69 14.46 13.68
C LEU A 358 -20.29 12.97 13.67
N GLN A 359 -21.25 12.10 13.35
CA GLN A 359 -21.02 10.70 13.05
C GLN A 359 -21.59 10.41 11.67
N SER A 360 -20.91 9.57 10.89
CA SER A 360 -21.46 8.98 9.68
C SER A 360 -21.39 7.45 9.82
N ASP A 361 -22.50 6.75 9.61
CA ASP A 361 -22.49 5.29 9.49
C ASP A 361 -22.41 4.94 8.00
N ILE A 362 -21.45 4.07 7.64
CA ILE A 362 -21.23 3.55 6.29
C ILE A 362 -21.62 2.07 6.30
N ILE A 363 -22.50 1.65 5.39
CA ILE A 363 -22.87 0.25 5.18
C ILE A 363 -22.21 -0.25 3.92
N TYR A 364 -21.31 -1.22 4.05
CA TYR A 364 -20.66 -1.93 2.96
C TYR A 364 -21.49 -3.16 2.59
N LEU A 365 -21.84 -3.28 1.30
CA LEU A 365 -22.65 -4.36 0.74
C LEU A 365 -21.80 -5.21 -0.21
N ASP A 366 -21.92 -6.54 -0.08
CA ASP A 366 -21.27 -7.52 -0.94
C ASP A 366 -22.33 -8.44 -1.55
N PHE A 367 -22.31 -8.60 -2.87
CA PHE A 367 -23.20 -9.52 -3.58
C PHE A 367 -22.68 -10.97 -3.50
N ALA A 368 -23.60 -11.89 -3.21
CA ALA A 368 -23.32 -13.32 -3.15
C ALA A 368 -23.08 -13.89 -4.57
N LYS A 369 -21.85 -13.74 -5.08
CA LYS A 369 -21.40 -14.22 -6.41
C LYS A 369 -22.11 -13.46 -7.54
N ALA A 370 -21.81 -12.15 -7.59
CA ALA A 370 -22.57 -11.15 -8.34
C ALA A 370 -22.65 -11.47 -9.85
N PHE A 371 -21.52 -11.76 -10.46
CA PHE A 371 -21.40 -12.03 -11.90
C PHE A 371 -22.13 -13.30 -12.32
N GLU A 372 -22.10 -14.34 -11.48
CA GLU A 372 -22.68 -15.65 -11.73
C GLU A 372 -24.20 -15.70 -11.46
N SER A 373 -24.72 -14.76 -10.66
CA SER A 373 -26.13 -14.73 -10.22
C SER A 373 -27.07 -13.90 -11.12
N VAL A 374 -26.55 -13.26 -12.18
CA VAL A 374 -27.35 -12.42 -13.10
C VAL A 374 -28.39 -13.26 -13.83
N ASP A 375 -29.68 -13.07 -13.51
CA ASP A 375 -30.79 -13.71 -14.24
C ASP A 375 -30.85 -13.16 -15.68
N HIS A 376 -30.77 -14.06 -16.66
CA HIS A 376 -30.72 -13.70 -18.08
C HIS A 376 -32.01 -13.01 -18.57
N GLN A 377 -33.18 -13.41 -18.07
CA GLN A 377 -34.47 -12.82 -18.50
C GLN A 377 -34.70 -11.45 -17.86
N ILE A 378 -34.16 -11.21 -16.66
CA ILE A 378 -34.14 -9.88 -16.06
C ILE A 378 -33.16 -8.98 -16.81
N LEU A 379 -31.96 -9.47 -17.15
CA LEU A 379 -30.96 -8.73 -17.95
C LEU A 379 -31.51 -8.34 -19.34
N LEU A 380 -32.14 -9.26 -20.06
CA LEU A 380 -32.74 -8.98 -21.38
C LEU A 380 -33.87 -7.94 -21.29
N ARG A 381 -34.70 -7.99 -20.25
CA ARG A 381 -35.73 -6.95 -20.01
C ARG A 381 -35.12 -5.58 -19.71
N LYS A 382 -34.03 -5.52 -18.92
CA LYS A 382 -33.31 -4.26 -18.66
C LYS A 382 -32.62 -3.70 -19.91
N LEU A 383 -32.00 -4.56 -20.73
CA LEU A 383 -31.46 -4.16 -22.03
C LEU A 383 -32.57 -3.55 -22.91
N LYS A 384 -33.76 -4.18 -22.96
CA LYS A 384 -34.92 -3.67 -23.70
C LYS A 384 -35.40 -2.31 -23.17
N SER A 385 -35.45 -2.08 -21.86
CA SER A 385 -35.83 -0.76 -21.30
C SER A 385 -34.79 0.34 -21.55
N TYR A 386 -33.52 0.00 -21.72
CA TYR A 386 -32.48 0.95 -22.19
C TYR A 386 -32.42 1.10 -23.73
N GLY A 387 -33.45 0.61 -24.45
CA GLY A 387 -33.62 0.81 -25.89
C GLY A 387 -33.01 -0.28 -26.79
N VAL A 388 -32.36 -1.30 -26.23
CA VAL A 388 -31.76 -2.40 -27.00
C VAL A 388 -32.88 -3.29 -27.55
N THR A 389 -33.07 -3.29 -28.86
CA THR A 389 -34.24 -3.88 -29.52
C THR A 389 -33.88 -4.57 -30.84
N GLY A 390 -34.79 -5.42 -31.34
CA GLY A 390 -34.60 -6.24 -32.54
C GLY A 390 -33.34 -7.11 -32.49
N ARG A 391 -32.72 -7.32 -33.65
CA ARG A 391 -31.56 -8.23 -33.84
C ARG A 391 -30.43 -8.08 -32.81
N LEU A 392 -30.20 -6.90 -32.23
CA LEU A 392 -29.18 -6.72 -31.18
C LEU A 392 -29.62 -7.31 -29.82
N LEU A 393 -30.90 -7.21 -29.47
CA LEU A 393 -31.45 -7.85 -28.27
C LEU A 393 -31.49 -9.37 -28.44
N ASP A 394 -31.81 -9.85 -29.64
CA ASP A 394 -31.82 -11.28 -29.96
C ASP A 394 -30.40 -11.86 -29.97
N TRP A 395 -29.41 -11.12 -30.49
CA TRP A 395 -28.00 -11.48 -30.33
C TRP A 395 -27.58 -11.57 -28.85
N PHE A 396 -28.06 -10.68 -27.97
CA PHE A 396 -27.82 -10.82 -26.53
C PHE A 396 -28.53 -12.04 -25.92
N ARG A 397 -29.72 -12.41 -26.42
CA ARG A 397 -30.45 -13.62 -26.02
C ARG A 397 -29.64 -14.86 -26.33
N ASP A 398 -29.12 -14.98 -27.55
CA ASP A 398 -28.30 -16.09 -28.01
C ASP A 398 -26.92 -16.12 -27.35
N TYR A 399 -26.32 -14.95 -27.12
CA TYR A 399 -25.06 -14.82 -26.39
C TYR A 399 -25.14 -15.37 -24.96
N LEU A 400 -26.31 -15.32 -24.32
CA LEU A 400 -26.53 -15.83 -22.96
C LEU A 400 -27.05 -17.27 -22.95
N SER A 401 -27.84 -17.68 -23.95
CA SER A 401 -28.54 -18.96 -24.03
C SER A 401 -27.66 -20.14 -24.47
N GLY A 402 -28.12 -21.37 -24.23
CA GLY A 402 -27.46 -22.62 -24.69
C GLY A 402 -26.07 -22.91 -24.07
N ARG A 403 -25.54 -22.02 -23.23
CA ARG A 403 -24.16 -22.08 -22.73
C ARG A 403 -23.94 -23.27 -21.79
N THR A 404 -22.77 -23.90 -21.91
CA THR A 404 -22.28 -24.93 -20.97
C THR A 404 -20.88 -24.61 -20.45
N GLN A 405 -20.58 -25.03 -19.22
CA GLN A 405 -19.25 -24.91 -18.60
C GLN A 405 -18.71 -26.26 -18.11
N ARG A 406 -17.41 -26.29 -17.84
CA ARG A 406 -16.72 -27.36 -17.11
C ARG A 406 -15.43 -26.85 -16.49
N VAL A 407 -15.01 -27.44 -15.38
CA VAL A 407 -13.74 -27.11 -14.70
C VAL A 407 -12.63 -28.02 -15.20
N VAL A 408 -11.39 -27.52 -15.28
CA VAL A 408 -10.21 -28.32 -15.66
C VAL A 408 -9.13 -28.23 -14.57
N VAL A 409 -8.90 -29.32 -13.84
CA VAL A 409 -7.89 -29.41 -12.77
C VAL A 409 -6.73 -30.28 -13.21
N GLU A 410 -5.50 -29.75 -13.17
CA GLU A 410 -4.27 -30.41 -13.64
C GLU A 410 -4.31 -30.96 -15.09
N GLY A 411 -5.26 -30.48 -15.91
CA GLY A 411 -5.50 -30.94 -17.28
C GLY A 411 -6.60 -32.00 -17.42
N VAL A 412 -7.25 -32.40 -16.32
CA VAL A 412 -8.42 -33.29 -16.31
C VAL A 412 -9.70 -32.45 -16.26
N PRO A 413 -10.63 -32.59 -17.22
CA PRO A 413 -11.92 -31.91 -17.20
C PRO A 413 -12.95 -32.61 -16.30
N SER A 414 -13.92 -31.83 -15.80
CA SER A 414 -15.19 -32.33 -15.26
C SER A 414 -16.19 -32.69 -16.36
N SER A 415 -17.37 -33.15 -15.96
CA SER A 415 -18.60 -33.11 -16.74
C SER A 415 -18.87 -31.70 -17.34
N TRP A 416 -19.68 -31.65 -18.39
CA TRP A 416 -20.31 -30.41 -18.86
C TRP A 416 -21.61 -30.16 -18.09
N VAL A 417 -21.86 -28.91 -17.68
CA VAL A 417 -23.08 -28.48 -16.99
C VAL A 417 -23.57 -27.17 -17.62
N PRO A 418 -24.89 -26.98 -17.84
CA PRO A 418 -25.44 -25.74 -18.38
C PRO A 418 -25.19 -24.52 -17.47
N VAL A 419 -25.07 -23.35 -18.10
CA VAL A 419 -24.96 -22.04 -17.44
C VAL A 419 -26.30 -21.34 -17.56
N ILE A 420 -27.15 -21.51 -16.55
CA ILE A 420 -28.56 -21.03 -16.55
C ILE A 420 -28.72 -19.60 -16.01
N SER A 421 -27.65 -19.02 -15.47
CA SER A 421 -27.57 -17.61 -15.08
C SER A 421 -26.13 -17.13 -15.16
N GLY A 422 -25.94 -15.82 -15.02
CA GLY A 422 -24.65 -15.16 -14.92
C GLY A 422 -24.12 -14.64 -16.25
N VAL A 423 -23.33 -13.57 -16.18
CA VAL A 423 -22.62 -13.01 -17.33
C VAL A 423 -21.20 -13.59 -17.40
N PRO A 424 -20.63 -13.85 -18.60
CA PRO A 424 -19.41 -14.67 -18.68
C PRO A 424 -18.18 -13.94 -18.13
N GLN A 425 -17.66 -14.39 -16.98
CA GLN A 425 -16.49 -13.79 -16.35
C GLN A 425 -15.26 -13.89 -17.27
N GLY A 426 -14.56 -12.77 -17.46
CA GLY A 426 -13.42 -12.67 -18.39
C GLY A 426 -13.80 -12.46 -19.86
N SER A 427 -15.09 -12.35 -20.20
CA SER A 427 -15.53 -11.77 -21.48
C SER A 427 -15.43 -10.25 -21.48
N ILE A 428 -15.44 -9.66 -22.67
CA ILE A 428 -15.42 -8.19 -22.86
C ILE A 428 -16.75 -7.55 -22.43
N LEU A 429 -17.88 -8.24 -22.67
CA LEU A 429 -19.22 -7.70 -22.42
C LEU A 429 -19.74 -7.96 -21.00
N GLY A 430 -19.25 -8.99 -20.31
CA GLY A 430 -19.69 -9.31 -18.95
C GLY A 430 -19.67 -8.12 -17.97
N PRO A 431 -18.61 -7.28 -17.92
CA PRO A 431 -18.57 -6.11 -17.05
C PRO A 431 -19.64 -5.04 -17.34
N ILE A 432 -19.91 -4.73 -18.62
CA ILE A 432 -20.93 -3.74 -18.98
C ILE A 432 -22.35 -4.30 -18.83
N LEU A 433 -22.57 -5.59 -19.12
CA LEU A 433 -23.84 -6.28 -18.85
C LEU A 433 -24.15 -6.33 -17.35
N PHE A 434 -23.13 -6.53 -16.50
CA PHE A 434 -23.30 -6.46 -15.05
C PHE A 434 -23.61 -5.03 -14.58
N ALA A 435 -22.94 -4.00 -15.13
CA ALA A 435 -23.26 -2.61 -14.82
C ALA A 435 -24.70 -2.23 -15.21
N VAL A 436 -25.18 -2.65 -16.38
CA VAL A 436 -26.58 -2.51 -16.82
C VAL A 436 -27.54 -3.26 -15.89
N PHE A 437 -27.16 -4.43 -15.40
CA PHE A 437 -28.03 -5.26 -14.55
C PHE A 437 -28.33 -4.65 -13.18
N ILE A 438 -27.39 -3.87 -12.61
CA ILE A 438 -27.53 -3.22 -11.30
C ILE A 438 -27.81 -1.71 -11.39
N ASN A 439 -28.09 -1.20 -12.58
CA ASN A 439 -28.09 0.24 -12.86
C ASN A 439 -29.20 1.03 -12.15
N ASP A 440 -30.33 0.36 -11.94
CA ASP A 440 -31.54 0.78 -11.23
C ASP A 440 -31.43 0.64 -9.69
N LEU A 441 -30.34 0.06 -9.18
CA LEU A 441 -30.13 -0.11 -7.73
C LEU A 441 -30.25 1.20 -6.93
N PRO A 442 -29.76 2.36 -7.41
CA PRO A 442 -29.96 3.64 -6.70
C PRO A 442 -31.41 4.11 -6.63
N GLU A 443 -32.27 3.70 -7.56
CA GLU A 443 -33.65 4.21 -7.67
C GLU A 443 -34.55 3.80 -6.50
N VAL A 444 -34.15 2.79 -5.72
CA VAL A 444 -34.90 2.32 -4.53
C VAL A 444 -34.38 2.88 -3.20
N ILE A 445 -33.31 3.69 -3.21
CA ILE A 445 -32.64 4.19 -2.01
C ILE A 445 -33.37 5.43 -1.47
N SER A 446 -33.62 5.47 -0.16
CA SER A 446 -34.32 6.60 0.46
C SER A 446 -33.50 7.89 0.44
N ASN A 447 -34.18 9.02 0.21
CA ASN A 447 -33.57 10.35 0.19
C ASN A 447 -32.71 10.63 1.44
N GLY A 448 -31.52 11.17 1.21
CA GLY A 448 -30.56 11.49 2.27
C GLY A 448 -29.68 10.33 2.74
N SER A 449 -29.70 9.18 2.06
CA SER A 449 -28.78 8.04 2.29
C SER A 449 -27.82 7.80 1.10
N PRO A 450 -26.92 8.76 0.74
CA PRO A 450 -26.05 8.64 -0.44
C PRO A 450 -25.34 7.29 -0.61
N GLU A 451 -25.27 6.86 -1.87
CA GLU A 451 -24.68 5.61 -2.30
C GLU A 451 -23.42 5.80 -3.15
N ALA A 452 -22.62 4.74 -3.25
CA ALA A 452 -21.45 4.69 -4.11
C ALA A 452 -21.18 3.26 -4.56
N MET A 453 -21.01 3.05 -5.87
CA MET A 453 -20.88 1.73 -6.50
C MET A 453 -19.56 1.62 -7.29
N TYR A 454 -18.88 0.49 -7.22
CA TYR A 454 -17.72 0.17 -8.06
C TYR A 454 -17.77 -1.31 -8.42
N ALA A 455 -18.25 -1.62 -9.62
CA ALA A 455 -18.66 -2.97 -9.99
C ALA A 455 -19.69 -3.48 -8.98
N ASP A 456 -19.41 -4.59 -8.30
CA ASP A 456 -20.23 -5.18 -7.24
C ASP A 456 -20.00 -4.58 -5.84
N ASP A 457 -18.88 -3.91 -5.59
CA ASP A 457 -18.61 -3.20 -4.32
C ASP A 457 -19.56 -1.98 -4.19
N THR A 458 -20.66 -2.15 -3.45
CA THR A 458 -21.68 -1.11 -3.22
C THR A 458 -21.67 -0.67 -1.76
N LYS A 459 -21.94 0.62 -1.51
CA LYS A 459 -22.08 1.15 -0.14
C LYS A 459 -23.14 2.24 -0.06
N LEU A 460 -23.75 2.32 1.12
CA LEU A 460 -24.57 3.45 1.58
C LEU A 460 -23.81 4.21 2.67
N PHE A 461 -24.05 5.51 2.80
CA PHE A 461 -23.57 6.27 3.96
C PHE A 461 -24.55 7.38 4.36
N ARG A 462 -24.74 7.59 5.66
CA ARG A 462 -25.62 8.64 6.20
C ARG A 462 -25.03 9.26 7.47
N ASN A 463 -25.33 10.54 7.68
CA ASN A 463 -24.98 11.23 8.90
C ASN A 463 -25.95 10.86 10.03
N ILE A 464 -25.41 10.37 11.14
CA ILE A 464 -26.20 9.87 12.28
C ILE A 464 -26.07 10.84 13.46
N ASN A 465 -27.15 11.53 13.78
CA ASN A 465 -27.28 12.37 14.97
C ASN A 465 -28.28 11.78 15.99
N SER A 466 -29.17 10.92 15.52
CA SER A 466 -30.31 10.35 16.23
C SER A 466 -30.54 8.89 15.81
N THR A 467 -31.44 8.18 16.50
CA THR A 467 -31.91 6.87 16.02
C THR A 467 -32.70 6.99 14.72
N THR A 468 -33.45 8.08 14.52
CA THR A 468 -34.26 8.27 13.31
C THR A 468 -33.43 8.43 12.04
N ASP A 469 -32.18 8.93 12.14
CA ASP A 469 -31.23 8.87 11.03
C ASP A 469 -30.84 7.41 10.67
N GLY A 470 -30.72 6.56 11.69
CA GLY A 470 -30.50 5.12 11.53
C GLY A 470 -31.71 4.41 10.94
N ASP A 471 -32.93 4.80 11.35
CA ASP A 471 -34.18 4.27 10.78
C ASP A 471 -34.30 4.59 9.28
N CYS A 472 -33.94 5.80 8.84
CA CYS A 472 -33.91 6.14 7.42
C CYS A 472 -32.85 5.34 6.63
N LEU A 473 -31.68 5.06 7.22
CA LEU A 473 -30.66 4.22 6.59
C LEU A 473 -31.06 2.73 6.57
N GLN A 474 -31.83 2.29 7.57
CA GLN A 474 -32.45 0.96 7.61
C GLN A 474 -33.59 0.82 6.61
N GLU A 475 -34.39 1.85 6.36
CA GLU A 475 -35.38 1.87 5.27
C GLU A 475 -34.68 1.67 3.92
N SER A 476 -33.62 2.44 3.66
CA SER A 476 -32.80 2.30 2.44
C SER A 476 -32.24 0.87 2.27
N LEU A 477 -31.78 0.26 3.36
CA LEU A 477 -31.28 -1.12 3.38
C LEU A 477 -32.39 -2.15 3.14
N SER A 478 -33.59 -1.90 3.64
CA SER A 478 -34.78 -2.76 3.45
C SER A 478 -35.29 -2.72 2.01
N ASN A 479 -35.28 -1.53 1.39
CA ASN A 479 -35.62 -1.36 -0.02
C ASN A 479 -34.64 -2.10 -0.93
N LEU A 480 -33.34 -2.05 -0.62
CA LEU A 480 -32.32 -2.82 -1.33
C LEU A 480 -32.47 -4.33 -1.14
N ASP A 481 -32.82 -4.81 0.06
CA ASP A 481 -33.10 -6.23 0.28
C ASP A 481 -34.26 -6.69 -0.61
N LYS A 482 -35.35 -5.91 -0.68
CA LYS A 482 -36.48 -6.17 -1.60
C LYS A 482 -36.03 -6.15 -3.07
N TRP A 483 -35.34 -5.11 -3.52
CA TRP A 483 -34.81 -5.01 -4.89
C TRP A 483 -33.94 -6.23 -5.25
N SER A 484 -33.16 -6.75 -4.29
CA SER A 484 -32.32 -7.93 -4.47
C SER A 484 -33.15 -9.22 -4.70
N HIS A 485 -34.28 -9.35 -3.98
CA HIS A 485 -35.23 -10.46 -4.17
C HIS A 485 -35.99 -10.37 -5.49
N ASP A 486 -36.39 -9.17 -5.90
CA ASP A 486 -37.09 -8.87 -7.16
C ASP A 486 -36.16 -9.10 -8.37
N ASN A 487 -34.87 -8.78 -8.22
CA ASN A 487 -33.84 -8.97 -9.25
C ASN A 487 -33.13 -10.33 -9.22
N ASN A 488 -33.56 -11.28 -8.40
CA ASN A 488 -32.96 -12.62 -8.23
C ASN A 488 -31.47 -12.64 -7.78
N ILE A 489 -30.84 -11.50 -7.48
CA ILE A 489 -29.44 -11.37 -7.06
C ILE A 489 -29.37 -11.14 -5.54
N LYS A 490 -28.66 -11.99 -4.80
CA LYS A 490 -28.67 -11.92 -3.32
C LYS A 490 -27.46 -11.18 -2.76
N PHE A 491 -27.66 -10.43 -1.69
CA PHE A 491 -26.55 -9.95 -0.85
C PHE A 491 -26.00 -11.06 0.06
N ASN A 492 -24.74 -10.91 0.47
CA ASN A 492 -24.07 -11.78 1.44
C ASN A 492 -23.99 -11.08 2.80
N ALA A 493 -25.07 -11.11 3.59
CA ALA A 493 -25.17 -10.40 4.87
C ALA A 493 -24.01 -10.70 5.86
N LEU A 494 -23.43 -11.90 5.83
CA LEU A 494 -22.25 -12.25 6.63
C LEU A 494 -20.97 -11.50 6.22
N LYS A 495 -20.86 -11.13 4.94
CA LYS A 495 -19.80 -10.26 4.43
C LYS A 495 -20.15 -8.78 4.52
N CYS A 496 -21.42 -8.36 4.42
CA CYS A 496 -21.82 -6.96 4.59
C CYS A 496 -21.40 -6.41 5.98
N LYS A 497 -21.02 -5.13 6.08
CA LYS A 497 -20.40 -4.53 7.28
C LYS A 497 -20.92 -3.13 7.55
N VAL A 498 -20.85 -2.70 8.81
CA VAL A 498 -21.17 -1.33 9.22
C VAL A 498 -19.92 -0.69 9.82
N LEU A 499 -19.48 0.45 9.29
CA LEU A 499 -18.38 1.24 9.84
C LEU A 499 -18.91 2.60 10.30
N SER A 500 -18.80 2.88 11.60
CA SER A 500 -19.18 4.18 12.16
C SER A 500 -17.96 5.07 12.27
N VAL A 501 -17.96 6.17 11.52
CA VAL A 501 -16.86 7.14 11.49
C VAL A 501 -17.24 8.34 12.36
N THR A 502 -16.56 8.55 13.49
CA THR A 502 -16.81 9.69 14.39
C THR A 502 -15.68 9.96 15.38
N ARG A 503 -15.63 11.19 15.90
CA ARG A 503 -14.82 11.59 17.06
C ARG A 503 -15.64 11.76 18.35
N LYS A 504 -16.95 11.48 18.32
CA LYS A 504 -17.84 11.53 19.50
C LYS A 504 -17.44 10.47 20.54
N LYS A 505 -17.29 10.88 21.81
CA LYS A 505 -17.04 9.98 22.97
C LYS A 505 -18.17 8.97 23.18
N TYR A 506 -19.40 9.36 22.87
CA TYR A 506 -20.61 8.55 22.96
C TYR A 506 -21.29 8.54 21.58
N PRO A 507 -20.99 7.55 20.71
CA PRO A 507 -21.59 7.44 19.39
C PRO A 507 -23.02 6.89 19.45
N VAL A 508 -23.84 7.25 18.47
CA VAL A 508 -25.16 6.63 18.27
C VAL A 508 -24.95 5.19 17.79
N THR A 509 -25.47 4.23 18.56
CA THR A 509 -25.39 2.80 18.23
C THR A 509 -26.73 2.35 17.66
N TYR A 510 -26.72 1.91 16.40
CA TYR A 510 -27.90 1.41 15.69
C TYR A 510 -27.59 0.04 15.08
N ASN A 511 -28.51 -0.91 15.22
CA ASN A 511 -28.34 -2.28 14.73
C ASN A 511 -29.05 -2.42 13.38
N TYR A 512 -28.30 -2.33 12.29
CA TYR A 512 -28.84 -2.50 10.94
C TYR A 512 -29.02 -3.98 10.59
N HIS A 513 -30.07 -4.29 9.83
CA HIS A 513 -30.48 -5.65 9.45
C HIS A 513 -30.73 -5.72 7.94
N LEU A 514 -30.23 -6.80 7.31
CA LEU A 514 -30.46 -7.12 5.91
C LEU A 514 -31.24 -8.43 5.87
N GLY A 515 -32.50 -8.37 5.45
CA GLY A 515 -33.49 -9.41 5.76
C GLY A 515 -33.52 -9.71 7.25
N SER A 516 -33.45 -10.99 7.62
CA SER A 516 -33.39 -11.43 9.02
C SER A 516 -31.98 -11.40 9.65
N SER A 517 -30.97 -10.86 8.97
CA SER A 517 -29.57 -10.93 9.40
C SER A 517 -29.03 -9.58 9.89
N SER A 518 -28.62 -9.49 11.15
CA SER A 518 -27.99 -8.29 11.72
C SER A 518 -26.58 -8.09 11.15
N LEU A 519 -26.25 -6.86 10.74
CA LEU A 519 -24.98 -6.53 10.10
C LEU A 519 -23.88 -6.29 11.13
N LEU A 520 -22.71 -6.91 10.93
CA LEU A 520 -21.57 -6.77 11.83
C LEU A 520 -20.98 -5.35 11.76
N ARG A 521 -21.08 -4.61 12.88
CA ARG A 521 -20.39 -3.33 13.06
C ARG A 521 -18.90 -3.56 13.35
N VAL A 522 -18.03 -2.85 12.63
CA VAL A 522 -16.56 -2.97 12.69
C VAL A 522 -15.91 -1.60 12.93
N ARG A 523 -14.65 -1.63 13.40
CA ARG A 523 -13.81 -0.42 13.60
C ARG A 523 -12.92 -0.07 12.40
N LYS A 524 -12.81 -0.97 11.43
CA LYS A 524 -12.05 -0.77 10.20
C LYS A 524 -12.57 -1.71 9.11
N GLU A 525 -12.58 -1.26 7.86
CA GLU A 525 -12.98 -2.07 6.71
C GLU A 525 -12.11 -1.78 5.47
N LYS A 526 -12.03 -2.75 4.54
CA LYS A 526 -11.13 -2.72 3.37
C LYS A 526 -11.81 -2.15 2.12
N ASP A 527 -12.05 -0.85 2.13
CA ASP A 527 -12.64 -0.11 1.01
C ASP A 527 -11.71 -0.01 -0.22
N LEU A 528 -12.10 -0.62 -1.35
CA LEU A 528 -11.44 -0.56 -2.67
C LEU A 528 -9.89 -0.72 -2.67
N GLY A 529 -9.36 -1.43 -1.68
CA GLY A 529 -7.93 -1.75 -1.51
C GLY A 529 -7.24 -0.99 -0.38
N ILE A 530 -7.81 0.13 0.07
CA ILE A 530 -7.39 0.89 1.25
C ILE A 530 -8.06 0.29 2.50
N ILE A 531 -7.59 0.63 3.71
CA ILE A 531 -8.30 0.33 4.97
C ILE A 531 -8.76 1.65 5.58
N VAL A 532 -10.07 1.82 5.67
CA VAL A 532 -10.76 2.94 6.32
C VAL A 532 -11.02 2.56 7.79
N THR A 533 -10.95 3.50 8.72
CA THR A 533 -11.14 3.28 10.17
C THR A 533 -12.24 4.16 10.75
N ASP A 534 -12.74 3.78 11.93
CA ASP A 534 -13.72 4.50 12.76
C ASP A 534 -13.36 5.98 13.08
N ASN A 535 -12.11 6.37 12.82
CA ASN A 535 -11.55 7.69 13.08
C ASN A 535 -10.79 8.31 11.89
N LEU A 536 -10.82 7.69 10.70
CA LEU A 536 -10.04 8.06 9.50
C LEU A 536 -8.51 8.21 9.73
N LEU A 537 -7.93 7.45 10.66
CA LEU A 537 -6.48 7.45 10.92
C LEU A 537 -5.75 6.32 10.18
N TRP A 538 -4.97 6.71 9.19
CA TRP A 538 -4.25 5.81 8.26
C TRP A 538 -3.13 4.98 8.89
N ASN A 539 -2.83 5.12 10.19
CA ASN A 539 -1.73 4.47 10.90
C ASN A 539 -1.70 2.94 10.66
N SER A 540 -2.86 2.28 10.78
CA SER A 540 -2.98 0.83 10.62
C SER A 540 -2.82 0.37 9.16
N TYR A 541 -3.36 1.16 8.22
CA TYR A 541 -3.17 0.94 6.78
C TYR A 541 -1.70 1.10 6.38
N ILE A 542 -1.06 2.18 6.84
CA ILE A 542 0.36 2.48 6.58
C ILE A 542 1.26 1.36 7.15
N GLN A 543 0.98 0.86 8.36
CA GLN A 543 1.68 -0.31 8.91
C GLN A 543 1.51 -1.56 8.03
N MET A 544 0.31 -1.83 7.54
CA MET A 544 0.06 -2.96 6.63
C MET A 544 0.81 -2.82 5.29
N ILE A 545 0.73 -1.67 4.60
CA ILE A 545 1.39 -1.50 3.29
C ILE A 545 2.91 -1.45 3.42
N THR A 546 3.45 -0.86 4.50
CA THR A 546 4.90 -0.87 4.75
C THR A 546 5.40 -2.29 5.05
N ALA A 547 4.66 -3.10 5.82
CA ALA A 547 4.98 -4.52 6.00
C ALA A 547 4.92 -5.31 4.67
N LYS A 548 3.87 -5.12 3.86
CA LYS A 548 3.73 -5.76 2.53
C LYS A 548 4.87 -5.36 1.56
N ALA A 549 5.25 -4.08 1.55
CA ALA A 549 6.34 -3.56 0.74
C ALA A 549 7.72 -4.08 1.21
N ASN A 550 7.97 -4.11 2.52
CA ASN A 550 9.18 -4.69 3.10
C ASN A 550 9.30 -6.19 2.79
N LYS A 551 8.21 -6.97 2.95
CA LYS A 551 8.20 -8.41 2.59
C LYS A 551 8.52 -8.63 1.11
N MET A 552 8.03 -7.77 0.22
CA MET A 552 8.37 -7.81 -1.21
C MET A 552 9.83 -7.40 -1.48
N LEU A 553 10.34 -6.34 -0.84
CA LEU A 553 11.73 -5.92 -0.97
C LEU A 553 12.72 -6.98 -0.45
N GLY A 554 12.43 -7.62 0.68
CA GLY A 554 13.19 -8.75 1.22
C GLY A 554 13.12 -10.01 0.35
N LEU A 555 11.97 -10.26 -0.31
CA LEU A 555 11.85 -11.32 -1.31
C LEU A 555 12.69 -11.03 -2.55
N LEU A 556 12.69 -9.79 -3.07
CA LEU A 556 13.56 -9.37 -4.17
C LEU A 556 15.04 -9.49 -3.79
N LYS A 557 15.47 -8.97 -2.63
CA LYS A 557 16.85 -9.10 -2.12
C LYS A 557 17.33 -10.56 -2.11
N ARG A 558 16.52 -11.49 -1.58
CA ARG A 558 16.89 -12.91 -1.43
C ARG A 558 16.80 -13.72 -2.73
N THR A 559 15.88 -13.39 -3.63
CA THR A 559 15.66 -14.16 -4.88
C THR A 559 16.44 -13.63 -6.08
N CYS A 560 16.83 -12.35 -6.04
CA CYS A 560 17.52 -11.65 -7.11
C CYS A 560 18.97 -11.22 -6.74
N PRO A 561 19.76 -11.98 -5.93
CA PRO A 561 21.05 -11.51 -5.41
C PRO A 561 22.14 -11.40 -6.49
N LEU A 562 21.95 -12.06 -7.63
CA LEU A 562 22.89 -12.06 -8.74
C LEU A 562 22.64 -10.93 -9.74
N LEU A 563 21.46 -10.30 -9.76
CA LEU A 563 21.13 -9.23 -10.72
C LEU A 563 22.13 -8.07 -10.63
N THR A 564 22.95 -7.87 -11.65
CA THR A 564 23.98 -6.82 -11.66
C THR A 564 23.43 -5.50 -12.15
N GLU A 565 22.52 -5.49 -13.12
CA GLU A 565 22.08 -4.24 -13.75
C GLU A 565 21.23 -3.38 -12.80
N THR A 566 21.63 -2.12 -12.62
CA THR A 566 20.94 -1.11 -11.80
C THR A 566 19.54 -0.81 -12.34
N LYS A 567 19.39 -0.69 -13.67
CA LYS A 567 18.10 -0.41 -14.34
C LYS A 567 17.07 -1.50 -14.04
N ILE A 568 17.45 -2.77 -14.16
CA ILE A 568 16.58 -3.92 -13.87
C ILE A 568 16.12 -3.91 -12.40
N ARG A 569 17.04 -3.67 -11.46
CA ARG A 569 16.71 -3.60 -10.02
C ARG A 569 15.81 -2.41 -9.68
N ARG A 570 16.02 -1.24 -10.32
CA ARG A 570 15.12 -0.08 -10.24
C ARG A 570 13.72 -0.43 -10.75
N SER A 571 13.60 -1.06 -11.92
CA SER A 571 12.30 -1.48 -12.47
C SER A 571 11.57 -2.50 -11.58
N LEU A 572 12.28 -3.49 -11.01
CA LEU A 572 11.70 -4.42 -10.04
C LEU A 572 11.18 -3.70 -8.78
N TYR A 573 11.94 -2.74 -8.23
CA TYR A 573 11.49 -1.91 -7.11
C TYR A 573 10.24 -1.10 -7.46
N ILE A 574 10.24 -0.38 -8.59
CA ILE A 574 9.13 0.49 -9.00
C ILE A 574 7.85 -0.35 -9.20
N SER A 575 7.93 -1.42 -9.99
CA SER A 575 6.75 -2.22 -10.35
C SER A 575 6.18 -3.05 -9.20
N LEU A 576 6.99 -3.48 -8.22
CA LEU A 576 6.56 -4.45 -7.19
C LEU A 576 6.51 -3.89 -5.77
N VAL A 577 7.29 -2.83 -5.47
CA VAL A 577 7.42 -2.26 -4.11
C VAL A 577 6.85 -0.84 -4.07
N LYS A 578 7.34 0.09 -4.90
CA LYS A 578 6.83 1.48 -4.94
C LYS A 578 5.34 1.51 -5.31
N SER A 579 4.92 0.71 -6.28
CA SER A 579 3.50 0.52 -6.64
C SER A 579 2.57 0.15 -5.48
N LYS A 580 3.10 -0.43 -4.38
CA LYS A 580 2.34 -0.75 -3.15
C LYS A 580 2.33 0.37 -2.12
N LEU A 581 3.26 1.31 -2.22
CA LEU A 581 3.39 2.49 -1.36
C LEU A 581 2.71 3.73 -1.98
N CYS A 582 2.48 3.72 -3.30
CA CYS A 582 1.84 4.80 -4.04
C CYS A 582 0.33 4.56 -4.32
N TYR A 583 -0.21 3.35 -4.10
CA TYR A 583 -1.61 3.07 -4.44
C TYR A 583 -2.60 3.93 -3.62
N GLY A 584 -3.29 4.84 -4.32
CA GLY A 584 -4.36 5.68 -3.77
C GLY A 584 -3.89 6.70 -2.74
N THR A 585 -2.65 7.19 -2.84
CA THR A 585 -2.09 8.16 -1.89
C THR A 585 -2.91 9.44 -1.78
N GLU A 586 -3.65 9.78 -2.84
CA GLU A 586 -4.63 10.85 -2.93
C GLU A 586 -5.72 10.79 -1.83
N ILE A 587 -5.92 9.60 -1.23
CA ILE A 587 -6.87 9.35 -0.14
C ILE A 587 -6.23 9.41 1.25
N TRP A 588 -4.99 8.90 1.39
CA TRP A 588 -4.42 8.54 2.70
C TRP A 588 -3.06 9.16 3.04
N SER A 589 -2.50 10.03 2.18
CA SER A 589 -1.15 10.62 2.34
C SER A 589 -0.93 11.16 3.77
N PRO A 590 0.03 10.60 4.55
CA PRO A 590 0.12 10.90 5.98
C PRO A 590 0.65 12.30 6.25
N SER A 591 -0.07 13.06 7.08
CA SER A 591 0.40 14.33 7.66
C SER A 591 1.56 14.12 8.64
N ASN A 592 1.46 13.13 9.53
CA ASN A 592 2.42 12.88 10.61
C ASN A 592 3.81 12.46 10.11
N VAL A 593 4.85 13.14 10.61
CA VAL A 593 6.26 12.95 10.21
C VAL A 593 6.74 11.51 10.43
N SER A 594 6.42 10.87 11.56
CA SER A 594 6.86 9.49 11.83
C SER A 594 6.31 8.49 10.80
N LEU A 595 5.10 8.71 10.29
CA LEU A 595 4.48 7.88 9.25
C LEU A 595 5.08 8.16 7.87
N LYS A 596 5.37 9.44 7.54
CA LYS A 596 6.16 9.81 6.35
C LYS A 596 7.52 9.10 6.35
N VAL A 597 8.27 9.19 7.47
CA VAL A 597 9.57 8.54 7.67
C VAL A 597 9.48 7.02 7.60
N LYS A 598 8.43 6.40 8.17
CA LYS A 598 8.20 4.93 8.12
C LYS A 598 8.05 4.41 6.69
N ILE A 599 7.45 5.20 5.79
CA ILE A 599 7.36 4.90 4.36
C ILE A 599 8.71 5.15 3.67
N GLU A 600 9.34 6.31 3.93
CA GLU A 600 10.62 6.73 3.32
C GLU A 600 11.77 5.75 3.65
N ARG A 601 11.79 5.18 4.86
CA ARG A 601 12.74 4.13 5.28
C ARG A 601 12.76 2.93 4.31
N ILE A 602 11.66 2.63 3.60
CA ILE A 602 11.63 1.56 2.60
C ILE A 602 12.39 1.97 1.33
N GLN A 603 12.22 3.21 0.84
CA GLN A 603 12.99 3.69 -0.31
C GLN A 603 14.48 3.89 0.06
N ARG A 604 14.79 4.39 1.27
CA ARG A 604 16.17 4.43 1.80
C ARG A 604 16.82 3.02 1.85
N ARG A 605 16.07 1.95 2.18
CA ARG A 605 16.56 0.56 2.12
C ARG A 605 16.58 -0.03 0.70
N ALA A 606 15.71 0.43 -0.21
CA ALA A 606 15.65 -0.05 -1.59
C ALA A 606 16.75 0.56 -2.47
N THR A 607 16.97 1.86 -2.41
CA THR A 607 18.02 2.56 -3.20
C THR A 607 19.41 1.97 -2.96
N ARG A 608 19.77 1.65 -1.71
CA ARG A 608 20.99 0.89 -1.38
C ARG A 608 21.06 -0.45 -2.12
N TRP A 609 19.99 -1.25 -2.12
CA TRP A 609 19.93 -2.52 -2.87
C TRP A 609 19.98 -2.33 -4.39
N ILE A 610 19.40 -1.25 -4.94
CA ILE A 610 19.42 -0.95 -6.38
C ILE A 610 20.82 -0.52 -6.85
N LEU A 611 21.64 0.10 -6.00
CA LEU A 611 23.02 0.48 -6.33
C LEU A 611 24.08 -0.55 -5.88
N ARG A 612 23.73 -1.45 -4.95
CA ARG A 612 24.66 -2.29 -4.16
C ARG A 612 25.52 -1.52 -3.15
N SER A 613 25.18 -0.27 -2.84
CA SER A 613 25.94 0.50 -1.84
C SER A 613 25.78 -0.09 -0.44
N ARG A 614 26.84 0.01 0.34
CA ARG A 614 26.87 -0.20 1.79
C ARG A 614 26.09 0.92 2.50
N ILE A 615 26.07 0.85 3.82
CA ILE A 615 25.65 1.96 4.70
C ILE A 615 26.82 2.96 4.75
N GLY A 616 26.53 4.27 4.82
CA GLY A 616 27.53 5.34 4.80
C GLY A 616 28.14 5.68 3.44
N GLU A 617 28.35 4.69 2.56
CA GLU A 617 29.11 4.83 1.29
C GLU A 617 28.59 5.87 0.29
N ILE A 618 27.28 6.15 0.27
CA ILE A 618 26.63 7.10 -0.64
C ILE A 618 25.52 7.82 0.15
N SER A 619 25.31 9.12 -0.06
CA SER A 619 24.22 9.85 0.64
C SER A 619 22.82 9.39 0.16
N TYR A 620 21.73 9.77 0.84
CA TYR A 620 20.40 9.40 0.31
C TYR A 620 20.01 10.23 -0.92
N GLN A 621 20.32 11.53 -0.91
CA GLN A 621 20.09 12.47 -2.00
C GLN A 621 20.85 12.06 -3.27
N GLU A 622 22.14 11.75 -3.12
CA GLU A 622 23.01 11.28 -4.20
C GLU A 622 22.52 9.94 -4.77
N ARG A 623 22.07 9.00 -3.92
CA ARG A 623 21.43 7.76 -4.38
C ARG A 623 20.13 8.02 -5.16
N LEU A 624 19.37 9.05 -4.83
CA LEU A 624 18.13 9.40 -5.53
C LEU A 624 18.43 10.06 -6.88
N GLN A 625 19.35 11.01 -6.93
CA GLN A 625 19.87 11.64 -8.16
C GLN A 625 20.44 10.57 -9.12
N THR A 626 21.35 9.71 -8.64
CA THR A 626 21.94 8.60 -9.42
C THR A 626 20.90 7.62 -9.96
N LEU A 627 19.75 7.50 -9.30
CA LEU A 627 18.68 6.59 -9.68
C LEU A 627 17.54 7.26 -10.45
N ASP A 628 17.60 8.55 -10.80
CA ASP A 628 16.51 9.23 -11.53
C ASP A 628 15.20 9.07 -10.72
N MET A 629 15.23 9.37 -9.42
CA MET A 629 14.13 9.10 -8.48
C MET A 629 13.92 10.25 -7.48
N LEU A 630 12.66 10.54 -7.18
CA LEU A 630 12.26 11.48 -6.13
C LEU A 630 12.10 10.78 -4.76
N PRO A 631 12.23 11.51 -3.64
CA PRO A 631 11.69 11.13 -2.33
C PRO A 631 10.21 10.75 -2.40
N LEU A 632 9.73 9.80 -1.57
CA LEU A 632 8.35 9.34 -1.66
C LEU A 632 7.31 10.39 -1.22
N CYS A 633 7.71 11.49 -0.55
CA CYS A 633 6.82 12.64 -0.31
C CYS A 633 6.42 13.33 -1.61
N TYR A 634 7.40 13.78 -2.40
CA TYR A 634 7.15 14.44 -3.68
C TYR A 634 6.47 13.50 -4.69
N ASP A 635 6.72 12.18 -4.65
CA ASP A 635 5.95 11.20 -5.41
C ASP A 635 4.44 11.17 -5.06
N ARG A 636 4.06 11.49 -3.82
CA ARG A 636 2.64 11.60 -3.42
C ARG A 636 2.07 12.92 -3.91
N GLU A 637 2.75 14.03 -3.62
CA GLU A 637 2.34 15.37 -4.03
C GLU A 637 2.18 15.48 -5.56
N ILE A 638 3.02 14.81 -6.35
CA ILE A 638 2.87 14.71 -7.81
C ILE A 638 1.63 13.89 -8.21
N GLN A 639 1.30 12.80 -7.51
CA GLN A 639 0.08 12.05 -7.79
C GLN A 639 -1.17 12.87 -7.44
N ASP A 640 -1.15 13.57 -6.29
CA ASP A 640 -2.23 14.46 -5.85
C ASP A 640 -2.45 15.59 -6.87
N LEU A 641 -1.37 16.23 -7.36
CA LEU A 641 -1.40 17.27 -8.40
C LEU A 641 -1.85 16.72 -9.77
N VAL A 642 -1.42 15.52 -10.17
CA VAL A 642 -1.83 14.88 -11.43
C VAL A 642 -3.30 14.45 -11.37
N PHE A 643 -3.81 14.02 -10.22
CA PHE A 643 -5.23 13.73 -10.02
C PHE A 643 -6.07 15.01 -10.10
N PHE A 644 -5.65 16.07 -9.39
CA PHE A 644 -6.28 17.39 -9.44
C PHE A 644 -6.33 17.96 -10.87
N TYR A 645 -5.21 17.93 -11.61
CA TYR A 645 -5.16 18.35 -13.01
C TYR A 645 -6.13 17.53 -13.89
N LYS A 646 -6.20 16.21 -13.69
CA LYS A 646 -7.12 15.37 -14.48
C LYS A 646 -8.59 15.67 -14.20
N ALA A 647 -8.96 15.96 -12.96
CA ALA A 647 -10.32 16.38 -12.62
C ALA A 647 -10.65 17.75 -13.23
N LEU A 648 -9.76 18.74 -13.06
CA LEU A 648 -9.92 20.10 -13.58
C LEU A 648 -10.10 20.16 -15.11
N TYR A 649 -9.45 19.26 -15.87
CA TYR A 649 -9.55 19.19 -17.33
C TYR A 649 -10.45 18.04 -17.84
N GLY A 650 -11.29 17.43 -16.99
CA GLY A 650 -12.28 16.41 -17.41
C GLY A 650 -11.71 15.05 -17.87
N TYR A 651 -10.40 14.83 -17.71
CA TYR A 651 -9.76 13.52 -17.94
C TYR A 651 -10.11 12.49 -16.87
N VAL A 652 -10.63 12.96 -15.74
CA VAL A 652 -11.23 12.18 -14.65
C VAL A 652 -12.64 12.70 -14.45
N ASP A 653 -13.61 11.79 -14.38
CA ASP A 653 -15.02 12.13 -14.15
C ASP A 653 -15.25 12.36 -12.65
N LEU A 654 -14.99 13.60 -12.25
CA LEU A 654 -15.12 14.15 -10.91
C LEU A 654 -15.23 15.68 -11.02
N ASP A 655 -16.40 16.26 -10.76
CA ASP A 655 -16.54 17.71 -10.71
C ASP A 655 -15.78 18.29 -9.50
N ILE A 656 -14.61 18.87 -9.80
CA ILE A 656 -13.67 19.43 -8.84
C ILE A 656 -14.25 20.60 -8.04
N GLY A 657 -15.29 21.30 -8.54
CA GLY A 657 -15.93 22.42 -7.86
C GLY A 657 -16.60 22.03 -6.54
N ASN A 658 -17.01 20.77 -6.39
CA ASN A 658 -17.59 20.25 -5.15
C ASN A 658 -16.55 20.00 -4.05
N TYR A 659 -15.26 19.94 -4.40
CA TYR A 659 -14.17 19.55 -3.51
C TYR A 659 -13.17 20.69 -3.24
N VAL A 660 -13.02 21.63 -4.20
CA VAL A 660 -12.05 22.73 -4.14
C VAL A 660 -12.69 24.03 -4.59
N SER A 661 -12.67 25.05 -3.73
CA SER A 661 -12.99 26.42 -4.11
C SER A 661 -11.80 27.07 -4.84
N PHE A 662 -11.97 27.30 -6.14
CA PHE A 662 -11.14 28.25 -6.88
C PHE A 662 -11.43 29.68 -6.41
N VAL A 663 -10.51 30.60 -6.70
CA VAL A 663 -10.64 32.01 -6.33
C VAL A 663 -10.21 32.87 -7.51
N SER A 664 -10.98 33.92 -7.78
CA SER A 664 -10.61 34.97 -8.72
C SER A 664 -9.57 35.91 -8.08
N HIS A 665 -8.56 36.31 -8.85
CA HIS A 665 -7.51 37.23 -8.39
C HIS A 665 -7.88 38.72 -8.55
N ASP A 666 -9.16 39.03 -8.77
CA ASP A 666 -9.71 40.39 -8.76
C ASP A 666 -9.75 41.01 -7.34
N ARG A 667 -9.39 40.24 -6.31
CA ARG A 667 -9.03 40.75 -4.98
C ARG A 667 -7.54 40.56 -4.74
N SER A 668 -6.83 41.67 -4.61
CA SER A 668 -5.39 41.71 -4.33
C SER A 668 -5.05 41.13 -2.96
N ARG A 669 -3.79 40.68 -2.79
CA ARG A 669 -3.33 39.94 -1.61
C ARG A 669 -3.28 40.79 -0.34
N LEU A 670 -4.37 40.85 0.42
CA LEU A 670 -4.42 41.50 1.74
C LEU A 670 -5.14 40.66 2.81
N THR A 671 -4.41 39.70 3.40
CA THR A 671 -4.75 39.12 4.71
C THR A 671 -3.51 38.98 5.62
N LEU A 672 -2.73 40.04 5.73
CA LEU A 672 -2.17 40.39 7.04
C LEU A 672 -3.10 41.45 7.61
N ASN A 673 -3.81 41.12 8.70
CA ASN A 673 -4.63 42.09 9.43
C ASN A 673 -3.71 43.24 9.87
N PRO A 674 -3.90 44.50 9.42
CA PRO A 674 -3.06 45.60 9.87
C PRO A 674 -3.15 45.79 11.39
N SER A 675 -4.33 45.55 11.96
CA SER A 675 -4.59 45.48 13.40
C SER A 675 -3.78 44.38 14.10
N LEU A 676 -3.68 43.19 13.53
CA LEU A 676 -2.96 42.06 14.13
C LEU A 676 -1.44 42.19 13.96
N LEU A 677 -0.98 42.83 12.88
CA LEU A 677 0.44 43.15 12.68
C LEU A 677 0.88 44.31 13.57
N LEU A 678 0.08 45.38 13.71
CA LEU A 678 0.32 46.43 14.70
C LEU A 678 0.18 45.89 16.14
N GLN A 679 -0.68 44.91 16.39
CA GLN A 679 -0.72 44.22 17.69
C GLN A 679 0.54 43.39 17.90
N LEU A 680 1.00 42.57 16.96
CA LEU A 680 2.22 41.77 17.14
C LEU A 680 3.48 42.63 17.26
N ILE A 681 3.62 43.67 16.42
CA ILE A 681 4.71 44.65 16.52
C ILE A 681 4.58 45.45 17.83
N GLY A 682 3.36 45.86 18.21
CA GLY A 682 3.09 46.59 19.45
C GLY A 682 3.34 45.76 20.70
N TRP A 683 2.98 44.48 20.72
CA TRP A 683 3.28 43.53 21.79
C TRP A 683 4.77 43.23 21.87
N HIS A 684 5.47 43.04 20.73
CA HIS A 684 6.93 42.89 20.74
C HIS A 684 7.64 44.16 21.20
N TYR A 685 7.22 45.35 20.76
CA TYR A 685 7.82 46.62 21.16
C TYR A 685 7.51 46.94 22.63
N LEU A 686 6.31 46.63 23.12
CA LEU A 686 5.95 46.74 24.54
C LEU A 686 6.73 45.74 25.40
N MET A 687 6.84 44.48 24.98
CA MET A 687 7.68 43.47 25.64
C MET A 687 9.15 43.91 25.65
N TRP A 688 9.67 44.42 24.54
CA TRP A 688 11.05 44.92 24.43
C TRP A 688 11.27 46.14 25.33
N VAL A 689 10.37 47.13 25.35
CA VAL A 689 10.47 48.27 26.28
C VAL A 689 10.41 47.82 27.75
N VAL A 690 9.57 46.85 28.09
CA VAL A 690 9.50 46.26 29.44
C VAL A 690 10.79 45.50 29.80
N TRP A 691 11.33 44.69 28.90
CA TRP A 691 12.54 43.87 29.13
C TRP A 691 13.84 44.67 29.08
N THR A 692 13.92 45.71 28.26
CA THR A 692 15.16 46.46 28.00
C THR A 692 15.27 47.75 28.81
N PHE A 693 14.16 48.29 29.34
CA PHE A 693 14.20 49.49 30.20
C PHE A 693 13.63 49.23 31.61
N LEU A 694 12.43 48.66 31.75
CA LEU A 694 11.81 48.51 33.08
C LEU A 694 12.46 47.40 33.92
N ILE A 695 12.78 46.25 33.34
CA ILE A 695 13.49 45.17 34.06
C ILE A 695 14.86 45.66 34.57
N PRO A 696 15.73 46.31 33.78
CA PRO A 696 16.98 46.87 34.29
C PRO A 696 16.81 47.90 35.41
N ILE A 697 15.82 48.80 35.30
CA ILE A 697 15.60 49.86 36.29
C ILE A 697 15.10 49.31 37.64
N PHE A 698 14.27 48.26 37.65
CA PHE A 698 13.67 47.73 38.89
C PHE A 698 14.35 46.47 39.44
N ILE A 699 14.83 45.57 38.58
CA ILE A 699 15.38 44.27 39.01
C ILE A 699 16.89 44.36 39.30
N ILE A 700 17.68 45.14 38.56
CA ILE A 700 19.13 45.23 38.82
C ILE A 700 19.42 45.85 40.20
N PRO A 701 18.79 46.97 40.63
CA PRO A 701 19.02 47.51 41.97
C PRO A 701 18.57 46.56 43.08
N VAL A 702 17.49 45.80 42.87
CA VAL A 702 17.00 44.80 43.84
C VAL A 702 17.94 43.60 43.92
N ILE A 703 18.49 43.12 42.79
CA ILE A 703 19.51 42.06 42.78
C ILE A 703 20.81 42.56 43.41
N PHE A 704 21.26 43.77 43.13
CA PHE A 704 22.44 44.35 43.78
C PHE A 704 22.24 44.50 45.29
N MET A 705 21.09 45.01 45.74
CA MET A 705 20.74 45.07 47.16
C MET A 705 20.66 43.69 47.80
N ALA A 706 20.07 42.69 47.14
CA ALA A 706 19.96 41.34 47.67
C ALA A 706 21.33 40.62 47.74
N ILE A 707 22.20 40.81 46.76
CA ILE A 707 23.58 40.29 46.78
C ILE A 707 24.41 41.00 47.86
N PHE A 708 24.32 42.33 47.96
CA PHE A 708 25.05 43.10 48.97
C PHE A 708 24.58 42.77 50.39
N TYR A 709 23.27 42.70 50.61
CA TYR A 709 22.69 42.24 51.89
C TYR A 709 23.07 40.79 52.19
N GLY A 710 23.05 39.89 51.20
CA GLY A 710 23.50 38.50 51.36
C GLY A 710 24.98 38.39 51.75
N VAL A 711 25.86 39.14 51.09
CA VAL A 711 27.30 39.18 51.40
C VAL A 711 27.55 39.77 52.79
N CYS A 712 26.88 40.87 53.15
CA CYS A 712 26.99 41.48 54.48
C CYS A 712 26.43 40.54 55.56
N ALA A 713 25.26 39.94 55.37
CA ALA A 713 24.68 38.99 56.32
C ALA A 713 25.57 37.75 56.51
N ILE A 714 26.17 37.20 55.45
CA ILE A 714 27.07 36.04 55.53
C ILE A 714 28.41 36.40 56.19
N LYS A 715 28.95 37.61 55.97
CA LYS A 715 30.15 38.09 56.67
C LYS A 715 29.88 38.35 58.16
N ILE A 716 28.80 39.06 58.48
CA ILE A 716 28.44 39.41 59.87
C ILE A 716 28.07 38.14 60.67
N THR A 717 27.34 37.18 60.08
CA THR A 717 27.05 35.89 60.76
C THR A 717 28.29 35.02 60.97
N LYS A 718 29.37 35.21 60.20
CA LYS A 718 30.68 34.59 60.50
C LYS A 718 31.42 35.23 61.67
N GLN A 719 31.13 36.48 62.04
CA GLN A 719 31.74 37.17 63.19
C GLN A 719 30.87 37.17 64.45
N LEU A 720 29.69 36.52 64.44
CA LEU A 720 28.77 36.41 65.60
C LEU A 720 29.29 35.54 66.78
N GLY A 721 30.61 35.37 66.89
CA GLY A 721 31.33 34.80 68.04
C GLY A 721 32.51 35.66 68.52
N GLN A 722 32.63 36.91 68.05
CA GLN A 722 33.69 37.86 68.42
C GLN A 722 33.12 39.07 69.18
N THR A 723 33.93 39.70 70.03
CA THR A 723 33.52 40.82 70.91
C THR A 723 33.58 42.20 70.25
N CYS A 724 34.18 42.30 69.07
CA CYS A 724 34.30 43.49 68.23
C CYS A 724 34.20 43.09 66.75
N ILE A 725 33.66 43.98 65.92
CA ILE A 725 33.66 43.87 64.46
C ILE A 725 34.44 45.06 63.88
N PHE A 726 35.36 44.77 62.96
CA PHE A 726 36.14 45.75 62.20
C PHE A 726 35.66 45.75 60.74
N PHE A 727 35.35 46.91 60.18
CA PHE A 727 34.75 47.04 58.85
C PHE A 727 35.75 47.32 57.72
N GLU A 728 36.94 47.84 58.03
CA GLU A 728 38.04 48.07 57.08
C GLU A 728 38.52 46.77 56.39
N GLU A 729 38.62 45.65 57.13
CA GLU A 729 39.03 44.34 56.58
C GLU A 729 38.15 43.85 55.42
N TYR A 730 36.94 44.41 55.30
CA TYR A 730 35.93 44.02 54.34
C TYR A 730 35.55 45.13 53.35
N ALA A 731 36.22 46.30 53.42
CA ALA A 731 35.93 47.51 52.64
C ALA A 731 34.46 47.97 52.76
N LEU A 732 33.96 48.04 54.00
CA LEU A 732 32.59 48.46 54.33
C LEU A 732 32.56 49.70 55.25
N ASP A 733 33.70 50.21 55.69
CA ASP A 733 33.83 51.39 56.54
C ASP A 733 33.35 52.67 55.85
N ASP A 734 33.63 52.86 54.56
CA ASP A 734 33.05 53.95 53.74
C ASP A 734 31.50 53.86 53.63
N VAL A 735 30.92 52.67 53.76
CA VAL A 735 29.47 52.45 53.58
C VAL A 735 28.68 52.71 54.87
N PHE A 736 29.27 52.36 56.03
CA PHE A 736 28.65 52.58 57.34
C PHE A 736 29.16 53.83 58.07
N GLY A 737 30.25 54.46 57.61
CA GLY A 737 30.86 55.64 58.22
C GLY A 737 31.59 55.36 59.54
N VAL A 738 31.79 54.09 59.89
CA VAL A 738 32.34 53.63 61.18
C VAL A 738 33.30 52.47 60.93
N LYS A 739 34.49 52.52 61.55
CA LYS A 739 35.58 51.55 61.31
C LYS A 739 35.53 50.32 62.19
N GLU A 740 35.08 50.46 63.44
CA GLU A 740 34.92 49.36 64.40
C GLU A 740 33.66 49.55 65.26
N VAL A 741 33.06 48.44 65.73
CA VAL A 741 31.98 48.44 66.72
C VAL A 741 32.22 47.31 67.73
N CYS A 742 32.23 47.63 69.02
CA CYS A 742 32.60 46.72 70.11
C CYS A 742 31.54 46.61 71.22
N GLY A 743 31.52 45.47 71.91
CA GLY A 743 30.82 45.30 73.18
C GLY A 743 29.32 45.63 73.14
N ASN A 744 28.85 46.52 74.02
CA ASN A 744 27.42 46.82 74.14
C ASN A 744 26.84 47.53 72.89
N GLU A 745 27.65 48.29 72.15
CA GLU A 745 27.19 48.96 70.93
C GLU A 745 26.90 47.96 69.80
N LEU A 746 27.63 46.84 69.77
CA LEU A 746 27.38 45.72 68.85
C LEU A 746 26.00 45.09 69.08
N ILE A 747 25.54 45.02 70.33
CA ILE A 747 24.19 44.53 70.68
C ILE A 747 23.11 45.48 70.15
N VAL A 748 23.33 46.80 70.28
CA VAL A 748 22.42 47.83 69.74
C VAL A 748 22.37 47.76 68.21
N PHE A 749 23.52 47.64 67.54
CA PHE A 749 23.62 47.51 66.09
C PHE A 749 22.89 46.27 65.56
N CYS A 750 23.12 45.10 66.16
CA CYS A 750 22.44 43.85 65.79
C CYS A 750 20.91 43.92 66.02
N THR A 751 20.48 44.59 67.10
CA THR A 751 19.05 44.79 67.40
C THR A 751 18.39 45.73 66.38
N ALA A 752 19.09 46.80 65.96
CA ALA A 752 18.62 47.70 64.91
C ALA A 752 18.50 46.99 63.55
N MET A 753 19.50 46.19 63.16
CA MET A 753 19.46 45.37 61.93
C MET A 753 18.26 44.40 61.93
N SER A 754 18.01 43.71 63.05
CA SER A 754 16.87 42.79 63.20
C SER A 754 15.53 43.50 62.99
N ASN A 755 15.36 44.69 63.58
CA ASN A 755 14.15 45.51 63.48
C ASN A 755 13.92 46.16 62.11
N ALA A 756 14.94 46.22 61.23
CA ALA A 756 14.78 46.70 59.86
C ALA A 756 14.15 45.66 58.91
N THR A 757 14.32 44.37 59.20
CA THR A 757 13.86 43.24 58.36
C THR A 757 12.38 43.31 57.92
N PRO A 758 11.41 43.68 58.78
CA PRO A 758 9.99 43.76 58.38
C PRO A 758 9.69 44.82 57.32
N TYR A 759 10.45 45.92 57.27
CA TYR A 759 10.23 46.98 56.28
C TYR A 759 10.63 46.54 54.86
N PHE A 760 11.66 45.70 54.71
CA PHE A 760 12.01 45.09 53.42
C PHE A 760 10.93 44.12 52.93
N ILE A 761 10.30 43.36 53.84
CA ILE A 761 9.14 42.51 53.52
C ILE A 761 7.97 43.39 53.02
N PHE A 762 7.72 44.54 53.64
CA PHE A 762 6.69 45.48 53.20
C PHE A 762 6.94 46.03 51.78
N CYS A 763 8.18 46.38 51.43
CA CYS A 763 8.53 46.80 50.07
C CYS A 763 8.37 45.68 49.02
N PHE A 764 8.67 44.43 49.40
CA PHE A 764 8.47 43.24 48.56
C PHE A 764 6.97 42.92 48.35
N VAL A 765 6.16 43.03 49.39
CA VAL A 765 4.69 42.90 49.30
C VAL A 765 4.08 44.05 48.48
N GLY A 766 4.58 45.28 48.64
CA GLY A 766 4.14 46.43 47.85
C GLY A 766 4.37 46.26 46.34
N THR A 767 5.52 45.70 45.94
CA THR A 767 5.79 45.40 44.53
C THR A 767 4.89 44.29 43.98
N ILE A 768 4.56 43.26 44.79
CA ILE A 768 3.56 42.25 44.42
C ILE A 768 2.18 42.88 44.17
N PHE A 769 1.73 43.83 45.01
CA PHE A 769 0.45 44.52 44.81
C PHE A 769 0.41 45.36 43.52
N VAL A 770 1.52 46.00 43.14
CA VAL A 770 1.62 46.72 41.84
C VAL A 770 1.47 45.75 40.66
N VAL A 771 2.13 44.59 40.71
CA VAL A 771 1.99 43.54 39.68
C VAL A 771 0.55 43.03 39.58
N ILE A 772 -0.11 42.76 40.73
CA ILE A 772 -1.53 42.34 40.77
C ILE A 772 -2.45 43.44 40.18
N GLY A 773 -2.17 44.72 40.46
CA GLY A 773 -2.91 45.85 39.89
C GLY A 773 -2.85 45.88 38.36
N VAL A 774 -1.66 45.68 37.77
CA VAL A 774 -1.48 45.59 36.31
C VAL A 774 -2.21 44.39 35.71
N VAL A 775 -2.20 43.24 36.38
CA VAL A 775 -2.94 42.04 35.94
C VAL A 775 -4.46 42.27 35.95
N ASN A 776 -5.01 42.89 37.01
CA ASN A 776 -6.43 43.23 37.08
C ASN A 776 -6.84 44.27 36.02
N MET A 777 -5.98 45.25 35.72
CA MET A 777 -6.22 46.20 34.61
C MET A 777 -6.32 45.47 33.26
N MET A 778 -5.41 44.52 32.98
CA MET A 778 -5.44 43.71 31.75
C MET A 778 -6.69 42.83 31.67
N LEU A 779 -7.12 42.20 32.77
CA LEU A 779 -8.36 41.40 32.82
C LEU A 779 -9.60 42.26 32.57
N THR A 780 -9.63 43.48 33.09
CA THR A 780 -10.75 44.44 32.89
C THR A 780 -10.83 44.90 31.43
N LEU A 781 -9.68 45.16 30.80
CA LEU A 781 -9.58 45.44 29.36
C LEU A 781 -10.05 44.26 28.48
N ALA A 782 -9.70 43.03 28.85
CA ALA A 782 -10.17 41.83 28.16
C ALA A 782 -11.69 41.62 28.27
N ALA A 783 -12.28 41.88 29.44
CA ALA A 783 -13.72 41.82 29.66
C ALA A 783 -14.48 42.89 28.83
N ASN A 784 -13.97 44.12 28.80
CA ASN A 784 -14.55 45.20 27.98
C ASN A 784 -14.46 44.88 26.48
N TYR A 785 -13.36 44.28 26.02
CA TYR A 785 -13.25 43.82 24.62
C TYR A 785 -14.28 42.72 24.28
N ALA A 786 -14.56 41.79 25.20
CA ALA A 786 -15.60 40.79 25.03
C ALA A 786 -17.01 41.44 24.93
N HIS A 787 -17.30 42.43 25.77
CA HIS A 787 -18.60 43.13 25.76
C HIS A 787 -18.84 43.95 24.47
N ILE A 788 -17.80 44.54 23.88
CA ILE A 788 -17.90 45.26 22.60
C ILE A 788 -18.19 44.29 21.44
N LYS A 789 -17.66 43.06 21.51
CA LYS A 789 -17.78 42.04 20.45
C LYS A 789 -19.20 41.49 20.29
N ASP A 790 -19.99 41.45 21.35
CA ASP A 790 -21.32 40.83 21.34
C ASP A 790 -22.41 41.73 20.69
N HIS A 791 -22.21 43.05 20.71
CA HIS A 791 -23.27 44.02 20.39
C HIS A 791 -23.36 44.49 18.92
N ARG A 792 -22.58 43.93 17.98
CA ARG A 792 -22.55 44.36 16.55
C ARG A 792 -22.86 43.26 15.52
N THR A 793 -24.02 42.63 15.71
CA THR A 793 -25.06 42.41 14.67
C THR A 793 -24.68 42.01 13.22
N ARG A 794 -25.00 40.75 12.89
CA ARG A 794 -25.65 40.28 11.61
C ARG A 794 -24.78 40.22 10.30
N PRO A 795 -25.23 39.46 9.25
CA PRO A 795 -24.34 38.78 8.28
C PRO A 795 -24.28 39.44 6.87
N LYS A 796 -23.12 39.49 6.17
CA LYS A 796 -22.40 38.50 5.30
C LYS A 796 -22.76 38.51 3.79
N GLN A 797 -21.76 38.84 2.99
CA GLN A 797 -21.37 38.26 1.67
C GLN A 797 -19.97 38.88 1.38
N SER A 798 -18.98 38.30 0.73
CA SER A 798 -18.55 36.95 0.32
C SER A 798 -17.23 37.16 -0.48
N GLU A 799 -16.44 36.09 -0.64
CA GLU A 799 -15.35 35.88 -1.62
C GLU A 799 -13.86 36.05 -1.25
N LEU A 800 -13.12 35.02 -1.66
CA LEU A 800 -11.69 34.67 -1.48
C LEU A 800 -10.85 35.26 -2.64
N SER A 801 -9.51 35.27 -2.74
CA SER A 801 -8.31 35.18 -1.86
C SER A 801 -7.07 35.34 -2.82
N VAL A 802 -5.81 34.89 -2.65
CA VAL A 802 -5.04 34.02 -1.75
C VAL A 802 -3.55 34.40 -1.84
N GLY A 803 -2.73 33.92 -0.90
CA GLY A 803 -1.36 33.52 -1.29
C GLY A 803 -0.35 33.41 -0.16
N ARG A 804 0.06 32.17 0.16
CA ARG A 804 1.31 31.76 0.84
C ARG A 804 1.61 32.39 2.21
N LYS A 805 1.46 31.55 3.25
CA LYS A 805 2.60 31.06 4.04
C LYS A 805 2.15 29.79 4.80
N CYS A 806 2.63 28.63 4.36
CA CYS A 806 2.53 27.38 5.11
C CYS A 806 3.90 27.06 5.68
N CYS A 807 3.94 26.66 6.95
CA CYS A 807 5.00 25.89 7.60
C CYS A 807 6.44 26.24 7.18
N LEU A 808 7.03 27.24 7.84
CA LEU A 808 8.39 27.03 8.31
C LEU A 808 8.34 25.83 9.27
N VAL A 809 9.25 24.88 9.07
CA VAL A 809 9.44 23.73 9.95
C VAL A 809 10.65 24.04 10.80
N GLU A 810 10.49 24.03 12.13
CA GLU A 810 11.63 23.92 13.04
C GLU A 810 12.12 22.46 12.94
N ASP A 811 13.37 22.28 12.49
CA ASP A 811 13.75 21.10 11.70
C ASP A 811 14.24 19.92 12.57
N PRO A 812 13.63 18.71 12.47
CA PRO A 812 14.01 17.57 13.29
C PRO A 812 15.16 16.73 12.69
N GLU A 813 16.34 17.33 12.51
CA GLU A 813 17.63 16.60 12.47
C GLU A 813 18.83 17.56 12.70
N GLU A 814 19.12 17.91 13.96
CA GLU A 814 20.47 18.38 14.37
C GLU A 814 21.50 17.29 14.02
N TYR A 815 22.05 17.29 12.80
CA TYR A 815 23.37 16.75 12.45
C TYR A 815 23.70 16.96 10.96
N PHE A 816 23.94 18.20 10.55
CA PHE A 816 25.07 18.59 9.69
C PHE A 816 25.25 20.12 9.79
N THR A 817 26.49 20.58 10.00
CA THR A 817 26.82 21.99 10.27
C THR A 817 27.21 22.76 9.00
N THR A 818 27.26 24.09 9.14
CA THR A 818 27.74 25.11 8.17
C THR A 818 26.93 25.24 6.88
N ASP A 819 26.02 26.22 6.91
CA ASP A 819 25.90 27.36 5.98
C ASP A 819 26.27 27.16 4.50
N ASP A 820 25.30 27.38 3.60
CA ASP A 820 25.48 27.98 2.26
C ASP A 820 24.10 28.25 1.59
N GLU A 821 23.39 29.30 1.99
CA GLU A 821 22.12 29.70 1.32
C GLU A 821 22.33 30.29 -0.10
N GLU A 822 23.54 30.76 -0.43
CA GLU A 822 23.83 31.35 -1.73
C GLU A 822 23.82 30.30 -2.87
N GLU A 823 24.34 29.08 -2.62
CA GLU A 823 24.49 28.05 -3.66
C GLU A 823 23.14 27.61 -4.25
N ALA A 824 22.07 27.58 -3.44
CA ALA A 824 20.72 27.23 -3.90
C ALA A 824 20.16 28.26 -4.91
N THR A 825 20.51 29.53 -4.75
CA THR A 825 20.10 30.61 -5.66
C THR A 825 20.94 30.57 -6.95
N GLU A 826 22.25 30.35 -6.84
CA GLU A 826 23.14 30.22 -7.99
C GLU A 826 22.81 28.98 -8.85
N GLN A 827 22.44 27.84 -8.22
CA GLN A 827 22.01 26.64 -8.94
C GLN A 827 20.73 26.87 -9.76
N LEU A 828 19.75 27.64 -9.26
CA LEU A 828 18.53 27.99 -10.00
C LEU A 828 18.83 28.87 -11.22
N ILE A 829 19.62 29.94 -11.04
CA ILE A 829 20.05 30.84 -12.12
C ILE A 829 20.88 30.07 -13.16
N THR A 830 21.73 29.15 -12.70
CA THR A 830 22.50 28.24 -13.56
C THR A 830 21.61 27.29 -14.36
N LEU A 831 20.49 26.82 -13.79
CA LEU A 831 19.53 25.97 -14.50
C LEU A 831 18.80 26.72 -15.62
N GLU A 832 18.30 27.93 -15.35
CA GLU A 832 17.68 28.79 -16.37
C GLU A 832 18.67 29.17 -17.48
N THR A 833 19.91 29.48 -17.12
CA THR A 833 20.97 29.83 -18.06
C THR A 833 21.36 28.64 -18.96
N LYS A 834 21.38 27.42 -18.41
CA LYS A 834 21.56 26.17 -19.18
C LYS A 834 20.37 25.88 -20.09
N LEU A 835 19.14 26.12 -19.63
CA LEU A 835 17.92 25.97 -20.44
C LEU A 835 17.87 26.95 -21.62
N LYS A 836 18.25 28.22 -21.42
CA LYS A 836 18.37 29.21 -22.51
C LYS A 836 19.42 28.80 -23.54
N LYS A 837 20.65 28.48 -23.11
CA LYS A 837 21.72 28.04 -24.03
C LYS A 837 21.38 26.76 -24.81
N HIS A 838 20.56 25.86 -24.27
CA HIS A 838 20.15 24.66 -24.99
C HIS A 838 19.10 24.93 -26.09
N ASN A 839 18.37 26.05 -26.03
CA ASN A 839 17.42 26.45 -27.08
C ASN A 839 18.08 27.25 -28.22
N GLU A 840 19.22 27.90 -27.97
CA GLU A 840 19.97 28.68 -28.98
C GLU A 840 20.92 27.81 -29.84
N GLY A 841 21.24 26.60 -29.39
CA GLY A 841 22.24 25.71 -29.99
C GLY A 841 21.77 24.82 -31.16
N PHE A 842 21.15 25.38 -32.20
CA PHE A 842 20.68 24.61 -33.38
C PHE A 842 21.02 25.26 -34.74
N GLU A 843 22.29 25.60 -34.99
CA GLU A 843 22.76 25.82 -36.36
C GLU A 843 22.84 24.51 -37.16
N VAL A 844 22.30 24.52 -38.38
CA VAL A 844 22.15 23.33 -39.23
C VAL A 844 23.47 23.01 -39.95
N ASN A 845 24.29 22.14 -39.35
CA ASN A 845 25.55 21.72 -39.95
C ASN A 845 25.39 20.43 -40.81
N LYS A 846 25.57 20.56 -42.13
CA LYS A 846 25.30 19.50 -43.12
C LYS A 846 26.49 18.54 -43.29
N LYS A 847 26.39 17.32 -42.76
CA LYS A 847 26.92 16.06 -43.34
C LYS A 847 26.37 14.85 -42.58
N GLY A 848 25.99 13.79 -43.29
CA GLY A 848 25.16 12.73 -42.75
C GLY A 848 25.88 11.40 -42.49
N HIS A 849 25.47 10.71 -41.43
CA HIS A 849 25.47 9.26 -41.32
C HIS A 849 24.09 8.82 -40.81
N ILE A 850 23.54 7.74 -41.38
CA ILE A 850 22.18 7.28 -41.09
C ILE A 850 22.24 6.13 -40.08
N GLU A 851 21.92 6.43 -38.82
CA GLU A 851 21.37 5.41 -37.91
C GLU A 851 19.86 5.30 -38.12
N HIS A 852 19.31 4.10 -38.10
CA HIS A 852 17.86 3.87 -38.30
C HIS A 852 17.06 4.19 -37.03
N GLY A 853 16.85 5.48 -36.78
CA GLY A 853 15.73 5.98 -36.00
C GLY A 853 14.38 5.69 -36.69
N TRP A 854 13.30 5.69 -35.92
CA TRP A 854 11.95 5.42 -36.45
C TRP A 854 11.36 6.67 -37.09
N ASN A 855 11.10 6.61 -38.40
CA ASN A 855 10.40 7.67 -39.11
C ASN A 855 8.93 7.74 -38.67
N TYR A 856 8.46 8.94 -38.31
CA TYR A 856 7.05 9.29 -38.35
C TYR A 856 6.80 10.15 -39.59
N MET A 857 5.78 9.81 -40.38
CA MET A 857 5.28 10.71 -41.42
C MET A 857 4.41 11.79 -40.78
N SER A 858 4.68 13.04 -41.11
CA SER A 858 3.75 14.13 -40.87
C SER A 858 2.75 14.25 -42.03
N HIS A 859 1.51 14.57 -41.71
CA HIS A 859 0.60 15.23 -42.63
C HIS A 859 -0.16 16.30 -41.85
N SER A 860 -0.30 17.48 -42.44
CA SER A 860 -0.70 18.71 -41.75
C SER A 860 -2.06 19.21 -42.23
N SER A 861 -3.02 19.29 -41.31
CA SER A 861 -4.20 20.16 -41.42
C SER A 861 -4.82 20.34 -40.04
N SER A 862 -4.86 21.59 -39.56
CA SER A 862 -5.76 22.14 -38.53
C SER A 862 -6.52 21.15 -37.62
N ASP A 863 -5.96 20.89 -36.43
CA ASP A 863 -6.61 21.12 -35.12
C ASP A 863 -5.69 20.60 -33.99
N GLU A 864 -5.38 21.45 -33.01
CA GLU A 864 -4.23 21.20 -32.13
C GLU A 864 -4.52 20.25 -30.96
N LYS A 865 -4.07 19.00 -31.12
CA LYS A 865 -3.65 18.11 -30.03
C LYS A 865 -2.29 17.49 -30.33
N LEU A 866 -1.24 17.90 -29.61
CA LEU A 866 -0.28 17.01 -28.91
C LEU A 866 0.90 17.81 -28.31
N ILE A 867 1.08 17.72 -27.00
CA ILE A 867 2.44 17.68 -26.42
C ILE A 867 2.53 16.44 -25.54
N ILE A 868 3.46 15.55 -25.89
CA ILE A 868 3.69 14.27 -25.21
C ILE A 868 4.55 14.53 -23.98
N GLY A 869 4.03 14.20 -22.80
CA GLY A 869 4.80 14.25 -21.55
C GLY A 869 6.01 13.33 -21.59
N LYS A 870 7.20 13.91 -21.73
CA LYS A 870 8.47 13.22 -21.47
C LYS A 870 8.62 12.93 -19.97
N LYS A 871 9.59 12.08 -19.62
CA LYS A 871 9.92 11.74 -18.23
C LYS A 871 10.13 13.01 -17.39
N TYR A 872 9.48 13.03 -16.23
CA TYR A 872 9.97 13.62 -15.00
C TYR A 872 10.41 12.48 -14.06
#